data_AF-A0A961FLM3-F1
#
_entry.id   AF-A0A961FLM3-F1
#
_cell.length_a   1.000
_cell.length_b   1.000
_cell.length_c   1.000
_cell.angle_alpha   90.00
_cell.angle_beta   90.00
_cell.angle_gamma   90.00
#
_symmetry.space_group_name_H-M   'P 1'
#
loop_
_entity.id
_entity.type
_entity.pdbx_description
1 polymer ?
#
loop_
_entity_poly.entity_id
_entity_poly.type
_entity_poly.pdbx_seq_one_letter_code
_entity_poly.pdbx_strand_id
1 'polypeptide(L)'
;LMDGMSVVGDLFGAGKMFLPQVVKSARVMKQSVAWLQPFMEEEKERAAKVRALLLEAAKQTCGEGGADSVVTLADGFSYTPYPGLSLEERRIEVKFAAELAADPEYWEAEYKKRFGIVLDRNSVQELSPDYARDRDSRQKWSVATLEPAGAFVDWMFKKVIQSATPGDVIVFNAGGQGSGKTTATKDLPEDSSLILIMDGTLQNYSRSKEHFELAFDAECKIEIRYIFMQWTSALHLIVHRALDGAGRIVPLSRAAKGHFQAPRTTLSLAEDFLDQSGFEIVVRENVLEPGGGNAVIERTLEWLHDSLYESADSLMAEASVLLPQILNHYETDSQNLERLMAQFLRETRSVHGGFVSSDRPEDGGESQCSVKGIKDQSGAAQRSGEVETTFGASREDEAKLSFEDLVPANAVKSSAGKILLATVKGDVHDIGKNIVGIVLACNGFEVTDMGVMVPCDKILDKAVELGADIIGLSGLITPSLDEMVHVATEMERRGFQQPLLIGGATTSAAHTAIKIAPHYTGSVVHVLDASRSVPVSTALVSEEQRAKFVADNEARHVTLRETYGKKKERPLLTLTEAREKAFVCDWATQDIATPAFTGTQVLRIEGDSPSISSPGGNSPPSTSEGESPSVPATPRAPSFLSRQKPVKIRQGRKLPHWEQEGATYAITFRQGDSIPATIRQEWQQERARLTNLLQEGGTLTEEFYARLQSLFREEVDAALDAGHGSCLLANEALASALEDSLRRFDGERYHLLAWCIMPNHVHVLIKPLPGHDLQEILHSWKSYTGHLAKKQGLCEKPLWEEEYYDHLIRDEADWFNQLCYVLKNPQKAGLTEGFRVGSQICARWAGAARTEGDPPSEAAGSQRRSEDESPSLRTLRGFIDWSPFFHSWELRGRWNRETGTFSSALQDETTRQEAEAQAAKLYADANLLLDRIIAESLFTARGVFGFFPANSTGDDIEVYADASRSQVRTVFHTLRQQQIKKDKPNFALSDYIAPKSSGRPDFIGGFTVGIHGGDELAKEYEAAHDPYNAIIAKALADRLAEAFAEYLHQQARFAWGYEQPGELSDEDLIKERYRGIRPAPGYPAQPDHTEKRILFDLLNTTESTGVELTESMAMHPGSAVSGLYFSHPDSHYFGISVLGKDQVEDYAQRKGMTLDEAERWLGPWLGY
;
A
#
# COMPACT_ATOMS: atom_id res chain seq x y z
N LEU A 1 5.73 -0.81 -8.68
CA LEU A 1 4.52 -0.87 -7.84
C LEU A 1 3.30 -1.26 -8.67
N MET A 2 2.97 -0.51 -9.73
CA MET A 2 1.83 -0.80 -10.62
C MET A 2 1.86 -2.21 -11.22
N ASP A 3 3.02 -2.71 -11.65
CA ASP A 3 3.14 -4.09 -12.16
C ASP A 3 2.74 -5.14 -11.13
N GLY A 4 3.14 -4.95 -9.86
CA GLY A 4 2.74 -5.82 -8.76
C GLY A 4 1.23 -5.78 -8.50
N MET A 5 0.59 -4.62 -8.71
CA MET A 5 -0.85 -4.47 -8.54
C MET A 5 -1.63 -5.15 -9.67
N SER A 6 -1.16 -5.06 -10.91
CA SER A 6 -1.72 -5.81 -12.04
C SER A 6 -1.67 -7.30 -11.75
N VAL A 7 -0.54 -7.82 -11.26
CA VAL A 7 -0.41 -9.24 -10.90
C VAL A 7 -1.41 -9.64 -9.81
N VAL A 8 -1.60 -8.83 -8.78
CA VAL A 8 -2.60 -9.10 -7.72
C VAL A 8 -4.02 -9.10 -8.31
N GLY A 9 -4.34 -8.12 -9.15
CA GLY A 9 -5.63 -8.04 -9.86
C GLY A 9 -5.89 -9.26 -10.75
N ASP A 10 -4.89 -9.68 -11.53
CA ASP A 10 -4.96 -10.83 -12.43
C ASP A 10 -5.12 -12.15 -11.65
N LEU A 11 -4.38 -12.33 -10.56
CA LEU A 11 -4.49 -13.51 -9.71
C LEU A 11 -5.86 -13.59 -9.03
N PHE A 12 -6.39 -12.46 -8.55
CA PHE A 12 -7.73 -12.41 -7.97
C PHE A 12 -8.82 -12.67 -9.03
N GLY A 13 -8.74 -12.02 -10.18
CA GLY A 13 -9.67 -12.21 -11.30
C GLY A 13 -9.64 -13.64 -11.86
N ALA A 14 -8.50 -14.32 -11.78
CA ALA A 14 -8.34 -15.73 -12.16
C ALA A 14 -8.77 -16.73 -11.05
N GLY A 15 -9.22 -16.25 -9.88
CA GLY A 15 -9.59 -17.10 -8.75
C GLY A 15 -8.42 -17.82 -8.07
N LYS A 16 -7.18 -17.37 -8.31
CA LYS A 16 -5.93 -17.91 -7.73
C LYS A 16 -5.50 -17.20 -6.44
N MET A 17 -6.26 -16.21 -6.01
CA MET A 17 -6.01 -15.45 -4.79
C MET A 17 -7.36 -15.17 -4.11
N PHE A 18 -7.36 -15.13 -2.78
CA PHE A 18 -8.55 -14.83 -1.99
C PHE A 18 -8.55 -13.37 -1.53
N LEU A 19 -9.75 -12.83 -1.29
CA LEU A 19 -9.93 -11.42 -0.93
C LEU A 19 -9.07 -10.96 0.27
N PRO A 20 -8.89 -11.73 1.37
CA PRO A 20 -8.00 -11.30 2.46
C PRO A 20 -6.56 -11.00 2.02
N GLN A 21 -6.04 -11.76 1.05
CA GLN A 21 -4.70 -11.56 0.51
C GLN A 21 -4.66 -10.29 -0.33
N VAL A 22 -5.68 -10.05 -1.17
CA VAL A 22 -5.80 -8.84 -1.99
C VAL A 22 -5.82 -7.59 -1.13
N VAL A 23 -6.63 -7.58 -0.06
CA VAL A 23 -6.73 -6.42 0.84
C VAL A 23 -5.43 -6.21 1.63
N LYS A 24 -4.75 -7.28 2.06
CA LYS A 24 -3.41 -7.15 2.68
C LYS A 24 -2.39 -6.55 1.71
N SER A 25 -2.38 -6.98 0.45
CA SER A 25 -1.54 -6.37 -0.59
C SER A 25 -1.89 -4.90 -0.81
N ALA A 26 -3.18 -4.57 -0.85
CA ALA A 26 -3.65 -3.19 -0.99
C ALA A 26 -3.26 -2.30 0.20
N ARG A 27 -3.21 -2.84 1.43
CA ARG A 27 -2.69 -2.12 2.61
C ARG A 27 -1.24 -1.72 2.41
N VAL A 28 -0.37 -2.69 2.09
CA VAL A 28 1.06 -2.42 1.86
C VAL A 28 1.24 -1.43 0.71
N MET A 29 0.43 -1.56 -0.34
CA MET A 29 0.41 -0.64 -1.47
C MET A 29 0.02 0.78 -1.04
N LYS A 30 -1.11 0.98 -0.34
CA LYS A 30 -1.55 2.32 0.10
C LYS A 30 -0.50 2.98 0.98
N GLN A 31 0.13 2.23 1.88
CA GLN A 31 1.24 2.73 2.69
C GLN A 31 2.47 3.11 1.84
N SER A 32 2.78 2.30 0.83
CA SER A 32 3.86 2.60 -0.12
C SER A 32 3.54 3.84 -0.98
N VAL A 33 2.31 3.98 -1.47
CA VAL A 33 1.84 5.15 -2.22
C VAL A 33 1.86 6.38 -1.34
N ALA A 34 1.36 6.32 -0.10
CA ALA A 34 1.38 7.44 0.83
C ALA A 34 2.82 7.91 1.11
N TRP A 35 3.77 6.96 1.21
CA TRP A 35 5.19 7.28 1.32
C TRP A 35 5.77 7.90 0.04
N LEU A 36 5.38 7.38 -1.14
CA LEU A 36 5.86 7.84 -2.44
C LEU A 36 5.16 9.12 -2.94
N GLN A 37 3.99 9.46 -2.40
CA GLN A 37 3.16 10.60 -2.79
C GLN A 37 3.95 11.92 -2.92
N PRO A 38 4.73 12.36 -1.92
CA PRO A 38 5.51 13.60 -2.06
C PRO A 38 6.51 13.54 -3.21
N PHE A 39 7.16 12.39 -3.42
CA PHE A 39 8.13 12.20 -4.51
C PHE A 39 7.44 12.16 -5.88
N MET A 40 6.26 11.54 -5.98
CA MET A 40 5.48 11.52 -7.22
C MET A 40 4.90 12.90 -7.54
N GLU A 41 4.54 13.69 -6.53
CA GLU A 41 4.12 15.09 -6.70
C GLU A 41 5.29 15.95 -7.19
N GLU A 42 6.46 15.82 -6.56
CA GLU A 42 7.70 16.47 -7.00
C GLU A 42 8.08 16.06 -8.44
N GLU A 43 7.99 14.78 -8.77
CA GLU A 43 8.23 14.27 -10.13
C GLU A 43 7.20 14.79 -11.13
N LYS A 44 5.91 14.87 -10.75
CA LYS A 44 4.86 15.46 -11.59
C LYS A 44 5.08 16.94 -11.84
N GLU A 45 5.48 17.69 -10.81
CA GLU A 45 5.82 19.11 -10.94
C GLU A 45 7.03 19.29 -11.87
N ARG A 46 8.07 18.47 -11.69
CA ARG A 46 9.23 18.44 -12.58
C ARG A 46 8.85 18.10 -14.01
N ALA A 47 8.06 17.05 -14.22
CA ALA A 47 7.58 16.63 -15.54
C ALA A 47 6.71 17.71 -16.21
N ALA A 48 5.87 18.42 -15.44
CA ALA A 48 5.09 19.54 -15.92
C ALA A 48 5.99 20.72 -16.35
N LYS A 49 7.04 21.00 -15.58
CA LYS A 49 8.04 22.04 -15.91
C LYS A 49 8.84 21.68 -17.15
N VAL A 50 9.34 20.44 -17.26
CA VAL A 50 10.00 19.92 -18.47
C VAL A 50 9.08 20.04 -19.67
N ARG A 51 7.79 19.67 -19.53
CA ARG A 51 6.81 19.79 -20.61
C ARG A 51 6.61 21.25 -21.03
N ALA A 52 6.48 22.19 -20.09
CA ALA A 52 6.33 23.61 -20.42
C ALA A 52 7.55 24.15 -21.19
N LEU A 53 8.76 23.81 -20.73
CA LEU A 53 10.01 24.22 -21.38
C LEU A 53 10.23 23.55 -22.72
N LEU A 54 9.78 22.31 -22.90
CA LEU A 54 9.82 21.62 -24.19
C LEU A 54 8.94 22.33 -25.23
N LEU A 55 7.74 22.78 -24.83
CA LEU A 55 6.87 23.57 -25.70
C LEU A 55 7.51 24.93 -26.02
N GLU A 56 8.17 25.56 -25.06
CA GLU A 56 8.82 26.85 -25.26
C GLU A 56 10.05 26.73 -26.19
N ALA A 57 10.90 25.73 -25.95
CA ALA A 57 12.03 25.40 -26.79
C ALA A 57 11.58 25.10 -28.24
N ALA A 58 10.51 24.32 -28.41
CA ALA A 58 9.94 24.03 -29.73
C ALA A 58 9.44 25.29 -30.44
N LYS A 59 8.76 26.21 -29.73
CA LYS A 59 8.29 27.49 -30.31
C LYS A 59 9.44 28.38 -30.76
N GLN A 60 10.44 28.57 -29.90
CA GLN A 60 11.57 29.45 -30.21
C GLN A 60 12.40 28.90 -31.36
N THR A 61 12.60 27.58 -31.42
CA THR A 61 13.32 26.91 -32.51
C THR A 61 12.61 27.04 -33.86
N CYS A 62 11.27 27.19 -33.86
CA CYS A 62 10.44 27.37 -35.05
C CYS A 62 10.16 28.86 -35.40
N GLY A 63 10.68 29.84 -34.66
CA GLY A 63 10.38 31.28 -34.80
C GLY A 63 11.14 32.02 -35.92
N GLU A 64 10.91 33.33 -36.07
CA GLU A 64 11.62 34.20 -37.05
C GLU A 64 13.12 34.27 -36.71
N GLY A 65 13.92 33.47 -37.42
CA GLY A 65 15.35 33.29 -37.20
C GLY A 65 15.81 31.82 -37.34
N GLY A 66 14.88 30.86 -37.21
CA GLY A 66 15.15 29.43 -37.43
C GLY A 66 16.26 28.87 -36.52
N ALA A 67 17.00 27.87 -37.02
CA ALA A 67 18.09 27.21 -36.29
C ALA A 67 19.26 28.15 -35.91
N ASP A 68 19.32 29.36 -36.47
CA ASP A 68 20.36 30.36 -36.19
C ASP A 68 19.98 31.31 -35.04
N SER A 69 18.76 31.17 -34.47
CA SER A 69 18.29 32.00 -33.36
C SER A 69 18.62 31.41 -32.00
N VAL A 70 18.94 32.26 -31.03
CA VAL A 70 19.26 31.84 -29.65
C VAL A 70 17.98 31.40 -28.93
N VAL A 71 17.97 30.15 -28.44
CA VAL A 71 16.90 29.60 -27.60
C VAL A 71 17.24 29.84 -26.13
N THR A 72 16.32 30.48 -25.40
CA THR A 72 16.48 30.79 -23.97
C THR A 72 15.35 30.15 -23.17
N LEU A 73 15.71 29.24 -22.24
CA LEU A 73 14.75 28.42 -21.49
C LEU A 73 14.68 28.76 -20.01
N ALA A 74 15.78 29.26 -19.45
CA ALA A 74 15.88 29.72 -18.07
C ALA A 74 16.94 30.81 -17.96
N ASP A 75 16.99 31.52 -16.83
CA ASP A 75 18.01 32.54 -16.58
C ASP A 75 19.41 31.92 -16.65
N GLY A 76 20.29 32.54 -17.44
CA GLY A 76 21.62 32.02 -17.75
C GLY A 76 21.68 30.74 -18.60
N PHE A 77 20.55 30.12 -18.98
CA PHE A 77 20.52 28.92 -19.83
C PHE A 77 20.00 29.25 -21.23
N SER A 78 20.94 29.47 -22.15
CA SER A 78 20.66 29.74 -23.56
C SER A 78 21.61 28.97 -24.48
N TYR A 79 21.10 28.52 -25.62
CA TYR A 79 21.90 27.83 -26.63
C TYR A 79 21.46 28.21 -28.04
N THR A 80 22.36 28.11 -29.01
CA THR A 80 22.00 28.21 -30.43
C THR A 80 21.77 26.79 -30.95
N PRO A 81 20.60 26.46 -31.52
CA PRO A 81 20.34 25.14 -32.07
C PRO A 81 21.38 24.74 -33.11
N TYR A 82 21.75 23.45 -33.13
CA TYR A 82 22.75 22.98 -34.08
C TYR A 82 22.18 23.04 -35.51
N PRO A 83 22.91 23.56 -36.52
CA PRO A 83 22.39 23.68 -37.88
C PRO A 83 22.35 22.33 -38.61
N GLY A 84 21.34 22.11 -39.45
CA GLY A 84 21.27 20.95 -40.35
C GLY A 84 20.87 19.62 -39.70
N LEU A 85 20.25 19.63 -38.52
CA LEU A 85 19.72 18.43 -37.85
C LEU A 85 18.48 17.88 -38.56
N SER A 86 18.34 16.54 -38.57
CA SER A 86 17.08 15.89 -38.94
C SER A 86 15.97 16.17 -37.92
N LEU A 87 14.70 15.92 -38.27
CA LEU A 87 13.57 16.10 -37.36
C LEU A 87 13.70 15.28 -36.07
N GLU A 88 14.17 14.03 -36.17
CA GLU A 88 14.39 13.19 -34.99
C GLU A 88 15.51 13.75 -34.09
N GLU A 89 16.61 14.20 -34.68
CA GLU A 89 17.71 14.83 -33.92
C GLU A 89 17.25 16.14 -33.28
N ARG A 90 16.44 16.92 -33.98
CA ARG A 90 15.88 18.18 -33.45
C ARG A 90 14.97 17.94 -32.26
N ARG A 91 14.14 16.89 -32.29
CA ARG A 91 13.31 16.49 -31.13
C ARG A 91 14.17 16.15 -29.91
N ILE A 92 15.29 15.44 -30.11
CA ILE A 92 16.22 15.10 -29.03
C ILE A 92 16.91 16.34 -28.47
N GLU A 93 17.35 17.26 -29.33
CA GLU A 93 17.98 18.51 -28.91
C GLU A 93 17.04 19.36 -28.03
N VAL A 94 15.83 19.63 -28.53
CA VAL A 94 14.80 20.42 -27.83
C VAL A 94 14.39 19.76 -26.51
N LYS A 95 14.21 18.43 -26.52
CA LYS A 95 13.89 17.66 -25.32
C LYS A 95 15.00 17.75 -24.27
N PHE A 96 16.24 17.53 -24.67
CA PHE A 96 17.37 17.51 -23.74
C PHE A 96 17.65 18.91 -23.16
N ALA A 97 17.51 19.96 -23.96
CA ALA A 97 17.59 21.34 -23.47
C ALA A 97 16.51 21.64 -22.41
N ALA A 98 15.27 21.20 -22.64
CA ALA A 98 14.17 21.36 -21.69
C ALA A 98 14.39 20.55 -20.39
N GLU A 99 14.94 19.33 -20.49
CA GLU A 99 15.28 18.51 -19.32
C GLU A 99 16.34 19.18 -18.44
N LEU A 100 17.40 19.72 -19.04
CA LEU A 100 18.47 20.44 -18.34
C LEU A 100 17.95 21.74 -17.71
N ALA A 101 17.19 22.53 -18.46
CA ALA A 101 16.67 23.83 -18.02
C ALA A 101 15.54 23.73 -16.96
N ALA A 102 14.84 22.60 -16.89
CA ALA A 102 13.78 22.40 -15.90
C ALA A 102 14.31 22.34 -14.46
N ASP A 103 15.50 21.77 -14.28
CA ASP A 103 16.12 21.66 -12.96
C ASP A 103 17.66 21.64 -13.07
N PRO A 104 18.27 22.81 -13.39
CA PRO A 104 19.72 22.90 -13.59
C PRO A 104 20.52 22.49 -12.34
N GLU A 105 20.01 22.81 -11.15
CA GLU A 105 20.60 22.45 -9.85
C GLU A 105 20.65 20.93 -9.63
N TYR A 106 19.55 20.21 -9.91
CA TYR A 106 19.53 18.76 -9.85
C TYR A 106 20.59 18.14 -10.76
N TRP A 107 20.67 18.62 -12.02
CA TRP A 107 21.62 18.09 -12.98
C TRP A 107 23.07 18.43 -12.63
N GLU A 108 23.32 19.56 -11.98
CA GLU A 108 24.65 19.91 -11.47
C GLU A 108 25.08 18.95 -10.36
N ALA A 109 24.19 18.65 -9.42
CA ALA A 109 24.46 17.70 -8.35
C ALA A 109 24.76 16.30 -8.90
N GLU A 110 23.97 15.84 -9.87
CA GLU A 110 24.18 14.54 -10.52
C GLU A 110 25.45 14.52 -11.37
N TYR A 111 25.76 15.63 -12.07
CA TYR A 111 27.01 15.79 -12.80
C TYR A 111 28.21 15.69 -11.88
N LYS A 112 28.24 16.48 -10.78
CA LYS A 112 29.33 16.49 -9.80
C LYS A 112 29.52 15.12 -9.14
N LYS A 113 28.42 14.40 -8.86
CA LYS A 113 28.48 13.04 -8.32
C LYS A 113 29.14 12.05 -9.28
N ARG A 114 28.91 12.19 -10.59
CA ARG A 114 29.44 11.27 -11.62
C ARG A 114 30.83 11.65 -12.13
N PHE A 115 31.11 12.94 -12.28
CA PHE A 115 32.26 13.47 -13.02
C PHE A 115 33.13 14.43 -12.19
N GLY A 116 32.75 14.72 -10.95
CA GLY A 116 33.51 15.57 -10.04
C GLY A 116 33.55 17.03 -10.50
N ILE A 117 34.73 17.65 -10.40
CA ILE A 117 34.97 19.06 -10.76
C ILE A 117 35.45 19.26 -12.20
N VAL A 118 35.50 18.18 -13.00
CA VAL A 118 35.91 18.25 -14.41
C VAL A 118 34.69 18.59 -15.25
N LEU A 119 34.64 19.77 -15.85
CA LEU A 119 33.61 20.19 -16.77
C LEU A 119 34.01 19.87 -18.21
N ASP A 120 33.24 18.99 -18.86
CA ASP A 120 33.35 18.74 -20.29
C ASP A 120 31.99 18.46 -20.93
N ARG A 121 31.84 18.88 -22.20
CA ARG A 121 30.59 18.73 -22.95
C ARG A 121 30.19 17.26 -23.11
N ASN A 122 31.14 16.33 -23.27
CA ASN A 122 30.77 14.92 -23.53
C ASN A 122 30.22 14.25 -22.26
N SER A 123 30.78 14.55 -21.08
CA SER A 123 30.23 14.08 -19.80
C SER A 123 28.81 14.61 -19.56
N VAL A 124 28.52 15.84 -19.96
CA VAL A 124 27.13 16.37 -19.89
C VAL A 124 26.21 15.63 -20.85
N GLN A 125 26.66 15.24 -22.05
CA GLN A 125 25.84 14.42 -22.96
C GLN A 125 25.44 13.08 -22.33
N GLU A 126 26.28 12.50 -21.45
CA GLU A 126 25.98 11.27 -20.69
C GLU A 126 24.89 11.46 -19.62
N LEU A 127 24.41 12.69 -19.39
CA LEU A 127 23.20 12.96 -18.60
C LEU A 127 21.91 12.71 -19.38
N SER A 128 21.94 12.77 -20.72
CA SER A 128 20.77 12.48 -21.56
C SER A 128 20.50 10.97 -21.58
N PRO A 129 19.33 10.50 -21.14
CA PRO A 129 18.97 9.08 -21.22
C PRO A 129 18.90 8.57 -22.66
N ASP A 130 18.55 9.45 -23.61
CA ASP A 130 18.54 9.13 -25.02
C ASP A 130 19.95 8.90 -25.56
N TYR A 131 20.91 9.76 -25.22
CA TYR A 131 22.29 9.61 -25.65
C TYR A 131 23.02 8.44 -24.97
N ALA A 132 22.89 8.29 -23.65
CA ALA A 132 23.72 7.36 -22.85
C ALA A 132 23.31 5.88 -22.96
N ARG A 133 22.17 5.59 -23.60
CA ARG A 133 21.53 4.26 -23.68
C ARG A 133 22.47 3.13 -24.12
N ASP A 134 23.14 3.32 -25.25
CA ASP A 134 24.03 2.34 -25.85
C ASP A 134 24.97 3.03 -26.86
N ARG A 135 25.87 2.27 -27.48
CA ARG A 135 26.87 2.81 -28.41
C ARG A 135 26.24 3.43 -29.66
N ASP A 136 25.20 2.82 -30.20
CA ASP A 136 24.53 3.28 -31.42
C ASP A 136 23.77 4.57 -31.14
N SER A 137 23.15 4.68 -29.97
CA SER A 137 22.48 5.88 -29.50
C SER A 137 23.46 7.04 -29.29
N ARG A 138 24.63 6.78 -28.68
CA ARG A 138 25.71 7.78 -28.59
C ARG A 138 26.16 8.23 -29.97
N GLN A 139 26.28 7.32 -30.93
CA GLN A 139 26.67 7.66 -32.30
C GLN A 139 25.59 8.48 -33.02
N LYS A 140 24.32 8.14 -32.83
CA LYS A 140 23.17 8.78 -33.48
C LYS A 140 22.90 10.18 -32.93
N TRP A 141 22.87 10.33 -31.60
CA TRP A 141 22.45 11.58 -30.96
C TRP A 141 23.59 12.52 -30.58
N SER A 142 24.85 12.16 -30.88
CA SER A 142 26.01 12.96 -30.51
C SER A 142 25.93 14.41 -30.97
N VAL A 143 25.36 14.70 -32.14
CA VAL A 143 25.28 16.09 -32.61
C VAL A 143 24.13 16.83 -31.92
N ALA A 144 22.97 16.18 -31.80
CA ALA A 144 21.76 16.73 -31.20
C ALA A 144 21.93 17.19 -29.74
N THR A 145 22.78 16.51 -28.96
CA THR A 145 22.96 16.84 -27.53
C THR A 145 24.13 17.78 -27.25
N LEU A 146 24.93 18.19 -28.26
CA LEU A 146 26.16 18.98 -28.05
C LEU A 146 25.91 20.42 -27.59
N GLU A 147 24.99 21.14 -28.23
CA GLU A 147 24.75 22.55 -27.89
C GLU A 147 23.98 22.70 -26.56
N PRO A 148 22.94 21.88 -26.26
CA PRO A 148 22.36 21.86 -24.92
C PRO A 148 23.37 21.51 -23.83
N ALA A 149 24.25 20.53 -24.08
CA ALA A 149 25.33 20.19 -23.15
C ALA A 149 26.32 21.34 -22.97
N GLY A 150 26.62 22.06 -24.05
CA GLY A 150 27.46 23.26 -24.03
C GLY A 150 26.91 24.38 -23.17
N ALA A 151 25.62 24.70 -23.35
CA ALA A 151 24.95 25.71 -22.55
C ALA A 151 24.92 25.36 -21.07
N PHE A 152 24.75 24.07 -20.73
CA PHE A 152 24.81 23.62 -19.35
C PHE A 152 26.21 23.74 -18.74
N VAL A 153 27.28 23.43 -19.49
CA VAL A 153 28.66 23.69 -19.06
C VAL A 153 28.89 25.17 -18.79
N ASP A 154 28.40 26.04 -19.68
CA ASP A 154 28.58 27.50 -19.54
C ASP A 154 27.78 28.06 -18.36
N TRP A 155 26.58 27.52 -18.11
CA TRP A 155 25.78 27.82 -16.93
C TRP A 155 26.50 27.38 -15.63
N MET A 156 27.02 26.15 -15.57
CA MET A 156 27.78 25.65 -14.42
C MET A 156 29.05 26.48 -14.18
N PHE A 157 29.76 26.85 -15.26
CA PHE A 157 30.95 27.71 -15.17
C PHE A 157 30.60 29.05 -14.53
N LYS A 158 29.58 29.75 -15.05
CA LYS A 158 29.11 31.04 -14.50
C LYS A 158 28.72 30.92 -13.02
N LYS A 159 28.04 29.84 -12.64
CA LYS A 159 27.66 29.59 -11.25
C LYS A 159 28.86 29.35 -10.33
N VAL A 160 29.86 28.58 -10.78
CA VAL A 160 31.10 28.36 -10.02
C VAL A 160 31.85 29.67 -9.81
N ILE A 161 31.99 30.49 -10.86
CA ILE A 161 32.64 31.81 -10.79
C ILE A 161 31.94 32.75 -9.81
N GLN A 162 30.60 32.77 -9.77
CA GLN A 162 29.84 33.58 -8.81
C GLN A 162 30.11 33.22 -7.34
N SER A 163 30.56 31.99 -7.08
CA SER A 163 30.90 31.49 -5.74
C SER A 163 32.40 31.41 -5.45
N ALA A 164 33.24 31.83 -6.39
CA ALA A 164 34.69 31.74 -6.27
C ALA A 164 35.25 32.77 -5.27
N THR A 165 36.39 32.45 -4.68
CA THR A 165 37.16 33.33 -3.81
C THR A 165 38.40 33.87 -4.52
N PRO A 166 38.85 35.10 -4.22
CA PRO A 166 40.05 35.66 -4.83
C PRO A 166 41.26 34.74 -4.67
N GLY A 167 41.89 34.38 -5.78
CA GLY A 167 43.04 33.49 -5.83
C GLY A 167 42.75 32.01 -6.07
N ASP A 168 41.47 31.60 -6.14
CA ASP A 168 41.09 30.26 -6.58
C ASP A 168 41.60 29.98 -8.01
N VAL A 169 41.96 28.73 -8.28
CA VAL A 169 42.61 28.31 -9.53
C VAL A 169 41.61 27.56 -10.42
N ILE A 170 41.61 27.92 -11.71
CA ILE A 170 40.84 27.24 -12.77
C ILE A 170 41.81 26.68 -13.80
N VAL A 171 41.76 25.37 -14.01
CA VAL A 171 42.65 24.69 -14.95
C VAL A 171 41.92 24.41 -16.26
N PHE A 172 42.45 24.88 -17.37
CA PHE A 172 41.97 24.55 -18.72
C PHE A 172 42.87 23.49 -19.34
N ASN A 173 42.38 22.25 -19.36
CA ASN A 173 43.01 21.17 -20.11
C ASN A 173 42.72 21.35 -21.60
N ALA A 174 43.78 21.46 -22.39
CA ALA A 174 43.70 21.77 -23.80
C ALA A 174 44.50 20.75 -24.64
N GLY A 175 44.10 20.59 -25.90
CA GLY A 175 44.79 19.70 -26.83
C GLY A 175 43.87 19.16 -27.90
N GLY A 176 44.49 18.72 -29.00
CA GLY A 176 43.79 18.09 -30.12
C GLY A 176 42.97 16.85 -29.72
N GLN A 177 42.10 16.40 -30.63
CA GLN A 177 41.42 15.12 -30.43
C GLN A 177 42.46 13.99 -30.48
N GLY A 178 42.37 13.03 -29.55
CA GLY A 178 43.35 11.94 -29.48
C GLY A 178 44.68 12.27 -28.80
N SER A 179 44.94 13.53 -28.38
CA SER A 179 46.24 13.90 -27.79
C SER A 179 46.50 13.34 -26.38
N GLY A 180 45.49 12.75 -25.75
CA GLY A 180 45.59 12.21 -24.39
C GLY A 180 45.49 13.27 -23.29
N LYS A 181 44.59 14.24 -23.46
CA LYS A 181 44.29 15.33 -22.49
C LYS A 181 44.10 14.89 -21.04
N THR A 182 43.56 13.69 -20.80
CA THR A 182 43.41 13.14 -19.45
C THR A 182 44.74 12.95 -18.71
N THR A 183 45.86 12.95 -19.43
CA THR A 183 47.21 12.97 -18.83
C THR A 183 47.50 14.30 -18.12
N ALA A 184 46.89 15.42 -18.54
CA ALA A 184 47.01 16.72 -17.88
C ALA A 184 46.39 16.73 -16.47
N THR A 185 45.39 15.87 -16.24
CA THR A 185 44.64 15.74 -14.98
C THR A 185 45.33 14.83 -13.96
N LYS A 186 46.31 14.00 -14.37
CA LYS A 186 46.95 12.98 -13.49
C LYS A 186 47.91 13.57 -12.46
N ASP A 187 48.52 14.72 -12.76
CA ASP A 187 49.52 15.37 -11.90
C ASP A 187 48.95 16.62 -11.22
N LEU A 188 47.64 16.68 -10.98
CA LEU A 188 47.05 17.81 -10.27
C LEU A 188 47.43 17.72 -8.77
N PRO A 189 47.96 18.79 -8.18
CA PRO A 189 48.18 18.82 -6.73
C PRO A 189 46.82 18.71 -6.00
N GLU A 190 46.78 18.02 -4.86
CA GLU A 190 45.60 17.94 -3.97
C GLU A 190 45.29 19.28 -3.25
N ASP A 191 45.50 20.41 -3.93
CA ASP A 191 45.41 21.76 -3.38
C ASP A 191 43.96 22.18 -3.13
N SER A 192 43.70 22.78 -1.96
CA SER A 192 42.40 23.32 -1.56
C SER A 192 41.93 24.53 -2.38
N SER A 193 42.78 25.12 -3.22
CA SER A 193 42.47 26.29 -4.06
C SER A 193 41.98 25.95 -5.48
N LEU A 194 42.00 24.68 -5.90
CA LEU A 194 41.48 24.26 -7.21
C LEU A 194 39.96 24.12 -7.16
N ILE A 195 39.24 24.98 -7.87
CA ILE A 195 37.76 25.00 -7.86
C ILE A 195 37.13 24.36 -9.09
N LEU A 196 37.87 24.28 -10.21
CA LEU A 196 37.32 23.80 -11.49
C LEU A 196 38.39 23.33 -12.48
N ILE A 197 38.09 22.28 -13.23
CA ILE A 197 38.89 21.85 -14.38
C ILE A 197 38.01 21.87 -15.63
N MET A 198 38.34 22.72 -16.59
CA MET A 198 37.68 22.79 -17.90
C MET A 198 38.42 21.86 -18.87
N ASP A 199 37.86 20.67 -19.16
CA ASP A 199 38.46 19.72 -20.10
C ASP A 199 37.84 19.86 -21.49
N GLY A 200 38.64 20.38 -22.42
CA GLY A 200 38.17 20.67 -23.76
C GLY A 200 39.30 20.70 -24.78
N THR A 201 38.96 21.00 -26.02
CA THR A 201 39.96 21.19 -27.08
C THR A 201 40.38 22.65 -27.24
N LEU A 202 39.77 23.58 -26.48
CA LEU A 202 39.92 25.04 -26.64
C LEU A 202 39.86 25.50 -28.11
N GLN A 203 38.95 24.95 -28.92
CA GLN A 203 38.91 25.31 -30.35
C GLN A 203 38.22 26.65 -30.63
N ASN A 204 37.29 27.07 -29.77
CA ASN A 204 36.53 28.30 -29.95
C ASN A 204 37.16 29.41 -29.12
N TYR A 205 37.87 30.32 -29.79
CA TYR A 205 38.54 31.45 -29.14
C TYR A 205 37.55 32.36 -28.41
N SER A 206 36.48 32.80 -29.07
CA SER A 206 35.51 33.75 -28.49
C SER A 206 34.87 33.22 -27.20
N ARG A 207 34.46 31.95 -27.17
CA ARG A 207 33.90 31.32 -25.97
C ARG A 207 34.94 31.15 -24.86
N SER A 208 36.17 30.79 -25.21
CA SER A 208 37.24 30.62 -24.23
C SER A 208 37.66 31.95 -23.61
N LYS A 209 37.66 33.03 -24.42
CA LYS A 209 37.91 34.39 -23.98
C LYS A 209 36.86 34.87 -22.97
N GLU A 210 35.56 34.65 -23.24
CA GLU A 210 34.49 35.00 -22.30
C GLU A 210 34.69 34.30 -20.93
N HIS A 211 35.08 33.02 -20.92
CA HIS A 211 35.39 32.31 -19.67
C HIS A 211 36.59 32.91 -18.93
N PHE A 212 37.62 33.34 -19.66
CA PHE A 212 38.82 33.94 -19.05
C PHE A 212 38.50 35.31 -18.45
N GLU A 213 37.78 36.15 -19.20
CA GLU A 213 37.32 37.46 -18.73
C GLU A 213 36.47 37.31 -17.46
N LEU A 214 35.50 36.38 -17.45
CA LEU A 214 34.68 36.10 -16.25
C LEU A 214 35.51 35.63 -15.05
N ALA A 215 36.52 34.79 -15.27
CA ALA A 215 37.39 34.29 -14.20
C ALA A 215 38.30 35.40 -13.65
N PHE A 216 38.87 36.25 -14.50
CA PHE A 216 39.68 37.38 -14.05
C PHE A 216 38.84 38.47 -13.37
N ASP A 217 37.62 38.72 -13.83
CA ASP A 217 36.67 39.63 -13.16
C ASP A 217 36.33 39.16 -11.74
N ALA A 218 36.42 37.85 -11.47
CA ALA A 218 36.25 37.25 -10.14
C ALA A 218 37.57 37.09 -9.35
N GLU A 219 38.68 37.66 -9.84
CA GLU A 219 40.02 37.56 -9.25
C GLU A 219 40.56 36.11 -9.12
N CYS A 220 40.09 35.19 -9.98
CA CYS A 220 40.62 33.84 -10.07
C CYS A 220 41.95 33.79 -10.86
N LYS A 221 42.75 32.76 -10.59
CA LYS A 221 43.94 32.40 -11.37
C LYS A 221 43.56 31.39 -12.45
N ILE A 222 44.21 31.48 -13.60
CA ILE A 222 43.95 30.61 -14.75
C ILE A 222 45.24 29.88 -15.12
N GLU A 223 45.16 28.56 -15.24
CA GLU A 223 46.26 27.73 -15.73
C GLU A 223 45.81 26.98 -16.99
N ILE A 224 46.49 27.18 -18.13
CA ILE A 224 46.28 26.34 -19.33
C ILE A 224 47.29 25.19 -19.32
N ARG A 225 46.80 23.95 -19.40
CA ARG A 225 47.63 22.76 -19.60
C ARG A 225 47.42 22.22 -21.01
N TYR A 226 48.31 22.57 -21.94
CA TYR A 226 48.22 22.13 -23.32
C TYR A 226 48.98 20.82 -23.56
N ILE A 227 48.26 19.78 -23.97
CA ILE A 227 48.84 18.47 -24.33
C ILE A 227 48.94 18.35 -25.85
N PHE A 228 50.18 18.40 -26.34
CA PHE A 228 50.53 18.13 -27.73
C PHE A 228 50.79 16.64 -27.96
N MET A 229 50.35 16.12 -29.10
CA MET A 229 50.72 14.78 -29.58
C MET A 229 50.83 14.83 -31.10
N GLN A 230 51.79 14.11 -31.66
CA GLN A 230 51.92 13.95 -33.11
C GLN A 230 50.64 13.35 -33.71
N TRP A 231 50.18 13.90 -34.83
CA TRP A 231 48.91 13.53 -35.46
C TRP A 231 48.79 12.03 -35.75
N THR A 232 49.87 11.41 -36.21
CA THR A 232 49.91 9.96 -36.46
C THR A 232 49.63 9.15 -35.20
N SER A 233 50.26 9.49 -34.07
CA SER A 233 50.01 8.85 -32.77
C SER A 233 48.58 9.14 -32.25
N ALA A 234 48.09 10.37 -32.44
CA ALA A 234 46.73 10.74 -32.05
C ALA A 234 45.68 9.94 -32.85
N LEU A 235 45.92 9.68 -34.14
CA LEU A 235 45.07 8.86 -35.00
C LEU A 235 44.99 7.41 -34.49
N HIS A 236 46.13 6.82 -34.13
CA HIS A 236 46.17 5.49 -33.51
C HIS A 236 45.31 5.43 -32.24
N LEU A 237 45.42 6.42 -31.34
CA LEU A 237 44.62 6.45 -30.12
C LEU A 237 43.13 6.68 -30.37
N ILE A 238 42.77 7.51 -31.35
CA ILE A 238 41.37 7.73 -31.75
C ILE A 238 40.74 6.43 -32.24
N VAL A 239 41.44 5.71 -33.13
CA VAL A 239 40.94 4.45 -33.69
C VAL A 239 40.88 3.37 -32.60
N HIS A 240 41.93 3.20 -31.80
CA HIS A 240 41.98 2.23 -30.70
C HIS A 240 40.82 2.42 -29.72
N ARG A 241 40.61 3.65 -29.23
CA ARG A 241 39.53 3.95 -28.26
C ARG A 241 38.13 3.68 -28.83
N ALA A 242 37.94 3.88 -30.12
CA ALA A 242 36.68 3.58 -30.78
C ALA A 242 36.43 2.07 -30.94
N LEU A 243 37.50 1.27 -31.01
CA LEU A 243 37.42 -0.20 -31.14
C LEU A 243 37.31 -0.91 -29.79
N ASP A 244 37.91 -0.37 -28.74
CA ASP A 244 37.81 -0.89 -27.35
C ASP A 244 36.41 -0.79 -26.74
N GLY A 245 35.44 -0.23 -27.48
CA GLY A 245 34.05 -0.10 -27.03
C GLY A 245 33.78 1.00 -26.00
N ALA A 246 34.82 1.75 -25.60
CA ALA A 246 34.74 2.77 -24.55
C ALA A 246 34.13 4.11 -25.01
N GLY A 247 33.88 4.33 -26.30
CA GLY A 247 33.37 5.61 -26.80
C GLY A 247 32.77 5.59 -28.21
N ARG A 248 32.19 6.73 -28.62
CA ARG A 248 31.65 6.96 -29.98
C ARG A 248 32.77 7.10 -31.02
N ILE A 249 32.45 6.87 -32.28
CA ILE A 249 33.38 7.12 -33.39
C ILE A 249 33.38 8.62 -33.69
N VAL A 250 34.55 9.23 -33.58
CA VAL A 250 34.76 10.64 -33.94
C VAL A 250 35.18 10.70 -35.41
N PRO A 251 34.42 11.39 -36.29
CA PRO A 251 34.84 11.58 -37.67
C PRO A 251 36.22 12.24 -37.74
N LEU A 252 37.10 11.71 -38.59
CA LEU A 252 38.48 12.19 -38.70
C LEU A 252 38.52 13.64 -39.15
N SER A 253 37.57 14.08 -39.98
CA SER A 253 37.41 15.49 -40.38
C SER A 253 37.27 16.42 -39.19
N ARG A 254 36.53 16.01 -38.15
CA ARG A 254 36.39 16.76 -36.89
C ARG A 254 37.65 16.68 -36.04
N ALA A 255 38.27 15.50 -35.97
CA ALA A 255 39.49 15.30 -35.20
C ALA A 255 40.65 16.15 -35.76
N ALA A 256 40.84 16.16 -37.08
CA ALA A 256 41.87 16.92 -37.78
C ALA A 256 41.69 18.43 -37.63
N LYS A 257 40.48 18.96 -37.87
CA LYS A 257 40.15 20.37 -37.61
C LYS A 257 40.45 20.74 -36.16
N GLY A 258 40.12 19.85 -35.24
CA GLY A 258 40.36 20.07 -33.83
C GLY A 258 41.83 20.05 -33.43
N HIS A 259 42.60 19.14 -33.99
CA HIS A 259 44.04 19.02 -33.79
C HIS A 259 44.80 20.20 -34.39
N PHE A 260 44.30 20.72 -35.51
CA PHE A 260 44.82 21.92 -36.17
C PHE A 260 44.51 23.21 -35.40
N GLN A 261 43.28 23.37 -34.90
CA GLN A 261 42.82 24.63 -34.29
C GLN A 261 43.21 24.78 -32.82
N ALA A 262 43.20 23.70 -32.03
CA ALA A 262 43.50 23.74 -30.60
C ALA A 262 44.82 24.47 -30.22
N PRO A 263 45.98 24.20 -30.86
CA PRO A 263 47.23 24.87 -30.50
C PRO A 263 47.21 26.36 -30.90
N ARG A 264 46.54 26.71 -32.01
CA ARG A 264 46.41 28.09 -32.48
C ARG A 264 45.58 28.95 -31.54
N THR A 265 44.43 28.43 -31.11
CA THR A 265 43.60 29.12 -30.13
C THR A 265 44.33 29.27 -28.81
N THR A 266 45.09 28.25 -28.39
CA THR A 266 45.91 28.31 -27.16
C THR A 266 46.99 29.39 -27.25
N LEU A 267 47.70 29.48 -28.38
CA LEU A 267 48.69 30.54 -28.62
C LEU A 267 48.05 31.92 -28.66
N SER A 268 46.87 32.05 -29.28
CA SER A 268 46.12 33.32 -29.32
C SER A 268 45.68 33.77 -27.92
N LEU A 269 45.18 32.85 -27.09
CA LEU A 269 44.84 33.13 -25.69
C LEU A 269 46.09 33.49 -24.87
N ALA A 270 47.22 32.83 -25.11
CA ALA A 270 48.47 33.22 -24.47
C ALA A 270 48.86 34.65 -24.87
N GLU A 271 48.81 35.01 -26.16
CA GLU A 271 49.10 36.38 -26.61
C GLU A 271 48.24 37.45 -25.91
N ASP A 272 46.95 37.17 -25.67
CA ASP A 272 46.04 38.14 -25.06
C ASP A 272 46.15 38.25 -23.53
N PHE A 273 46.57 37.17 -22.84
CA PHE A 273 46.48 37.06 -21.38
C PHE A 273 47.82 36.80 -20.67
N LEU A 274 48.94 36.62 -21.38
CA LEU A 274 50.25 36.29 -20.75
C LEU A 274 50.73 37.35 -19.75
N ASP A 275 50.40 38.62 -20.00
CA ASP A 275 50.78 39.75 -19.14
C ASP A 275 49.83 39.95 -17.93
N GLN A 276 48.73 39.19 -17.83
CA GLN A 276 47.79 39.27 -16.71
C GLN A 276 48.34 38.57 -15.46
N SER A 277 48.20 39.21 -14.30
CA SER A 277 48.63 38.61 -13.03
C SER A 277 47.77 37.40 -12.68
N GLY A 278 48.39 36.23 -12.50
CA GLY A 278 47.67 34.98 -12.17
C GLY A 278 47.32 34.10 -13.36
N PHE A 279 47.84 34.40 -14.57
CA PHE A 279 47.77 33.52 -15.74
C PHE A 279 49.04 32.67 -15.87
N GLU A 280 48.89 31.37 -16.07
CA GLU A 280 49.99 30.43 -16.32
C GLU A 280 49.64 29.49 -17.49
N ILE A 281 50.66 29.07 -18.24
CA ILE A 281 50.50 28.09 -19.32
C ILE A 281 51.65 27.07 -19.31
N VAL A 282 51.27 25.81 -19.36
CA VAL A 282 52.16 24.65 -19.35
C VAL A 282 51.93 23.86 -20.64
N VAL A 283 52.99 23.67 -21.43
CA VAL A 283 52.96 22.85 -22.65
C VAL A 283 53.66 21.52 -22.40
N ARG A 284 52.98 20.41 -22.70
CA ARG A 284 53.51 19.05 -22.57
C ARG A 284 53.32 18.28 -23.86
N GLU A 285 54.38 17.64 -24.34
CA GLU A 285 54.34 16.68 -25.43
C GLU A 285 54.10 15.27 -24.88
N ASN A 286 53.08 14.61 -25.41
CA ASN A 286 52.73 13.23 -25.09
C ASN A 286 53.22 12.30 -26.22
N VAL A 287 54.23 11.49 -25.92
CA VAL A 287 54.89 10.58 -26.86
C VAL A 287 54.50 9.13 -26.55
N LEU A 288 53.97 8.42 -27.55
CA LEU A 288 53.58 7.02 -27.42
C LEU A 288 54.82 6.11 -27.40
N GLU A 289 55.03 5.36 -26.32
CA GLU A 289 56.17 4.44 -26.20
C GLU A 289 55.88 3.04 -26.80
N PRO A 290 56.89 2.33 -27.34
CA PRO A 290 56.73 0.96 -27.81
C PRO A 290 56.45 0.01 -26.63
N GLY A 291 55.16 -0.20 -26.31
CA GLY A 291 54.72 -0.99 -25.16
C GLY A 291 53.40 -0.53 -24.52
N GLY A 292 52.80 0.57 -25.00
CA GLY A 292 51.48 1.04 -24.54
C GLY A 292 51.52 2.08 -23.42
N GLY A 293 52.71 2.57 -23.05
CA GLY A 293 52.92 3.71 -22.15
C GLY A 293 52.97 5.05 -22.89
N ASN A 294 52.82 6.14 -22.14
CA ASN A 294 52.93 7.52 -22.62
C ASN A 294 54.06 8.22 -21.86
N ALA A 295 55.08 8.72 -22.57
CA ALA A 295 56.08 9.61 -22.01
C ALA A 295 55.60 11.06 -22.14
N VAL A 296 55.67 11.82 -21.04
CA VAL A 296 55.27 13.23 -20.99
C VAL A 296 56.52 14.09 -20.90
N ILE A 297 56.72 14.98 -21.88
CA ILE A 297 57.90 15.85 -21.94
C ILE A 297 57.46 17.30 -21.93
N GLU A 298 57.99 18.10 -21.01
CA GLU A 298 57.72 19.54 -20.97
C GLU A 298 58.37 20.27 -22.15
N ARG A 299 57.64 21.27 -22.67
CA ARG A 299 58.00 22.06 -23.85
C ARG A 299 57.71 23.53 -23.60
N THR A 300 58.31 24.39 -24.42
CA THR A 300 58.04 25.84 -24.38
C THR A 300 56.91 26.22 -25.34
N LEU A 301 56.39 27.45 -25.20
CA LEU A 301 55.41 27.99 -26.13
C LEU A 301 55.98 28.19 -27.54
N GLU A 302 57.25 28.59 -27.65
CA GLU A 302 57.93 28.72 -28.94
C GLU A 302 58.00 27.37 -29.66
N TRP A 303 58.28 26.29 -28.91
CA TRP A 303 58.27 24.93 -29.47
C TRP A 303 56.88 24.55 -29.99
N LEU A 304 55.81 24.92 -29.30
CA LEU A 304 54.44 24.66 -29.74
C LEU A 304 54.11 25.41 -31.03
N HIS A 305 54.53 26.68 -31.12
CA HIS A 305 54.38 27.50 -32.33
C HIS A 305 55.12 26.88 -33.53
N ASP A 306 56.35 26.40 -33.32
CA ASP A 306 57.15 25.75 -34.37
C ASP A 306 56.61 24.36 -34.77
N SER A 307 55.77 23.76 -33.92
CA SER A 307 55.17 22.44 -34.12
C SER A 307 53.76 22.49 -34.75
N LEU A 308 53.32 23.66 -35.22
CA LEU A 308 52.00 23.82 -35.85
C LEU A 308 51.92 23.15 -37.23
N TYR A 309 50.83 22.44 -37.48
CA TYR A 309 50.52 21.86 -38.80
C TYR A 309 50.01 22.92 -39.78
N GLU A 310 50.35 22.80 -41.07
CA GLU A 310 50.03 23.79 -42.12
C GLU A 310 48.52 23.96 -42.38
N SER A 311 47.76 22.86 -42.44
CA SER A 311 46.32 22.88 -42.68
C SER A 311 45.63 21.64 -42.10
N ALA A 312 44.33 21.76 -41.78
CA ALA A 312 43.50 20.62 -41.39
C ALA A 312 43.33 19.61 -42.55
N ASP A 313 43.36 20.09 -43.80
CA ASP A 313 43.25 19.25 -44.99
C ASP A 313 44.48 18.35 -45.18
N SER A 314 45.68 18.86 -44.85
CA SER A 314 46.92 18.06 -44.87
C SER A 314 46.86 16.92 -43.85
N LEU A 315 46.38 17.20 -42.63
CA LEU A 315 46.13 16.18 -41.61
C LEU A 315 45.11 15.14 -42.07
N MET A 316 44.06 15.57 -42.78
CA MET A 316 43.04 14.66 -43.34
C MET A 316 43.57 13.79 -44.47
N ALA A 317 44.42 14.34 -45.34
CA ALA A 317 45.08 13.58 -46.38
C ALA A 317 45.98 12.49 -45.78
N GLU A 318 46.77 12.83 -44.76
CA GLU A 318 47.60 11.87 -44.03
C GLU A 318 46.75 10.79 -43.33
N ALA A 319 45.66 11.19 -42.66
CA ALA A 319 44.78 10.25 -41.98
C ALA A 319 44.07 9.29 -42.93
N SER A 320 43.71 9.74 -44.13
CA SER A 320 43.07 8.90 -45.15
C SER A 320 44.00 7.80 -45.67
N VAL A 321 45.31 8.04 -45.68
CA VAL A 321 46.33 7.05 -46.07
C VAL A 321 46.61 6.05 -44.95
N LEU A 322 46.65 6.53 -43.69
CA LEU A 322 47.00 5.70 -42.53
C LEU A 322 45.82 4.89 -41.99
N LEU A 323 44.59 5.41 -42.06
CA LEU A 323 43.41 4.76 -41.48
C LEU A 323 43.22 3.30 -41.91
N PRO A 324 43.34 2.91 -43.20
CA PRO A 324 43.23 1.51 -43.60
C PRO A 324 44.32 0.63 -42.97
N GLN A 325 45.54 1.15 -42.81
CA GLN A 325 46.66 0.42 -42.21
C GLN A 325 46.41 0.18 -40.72
N ILE A 326 45.89 1.19 -40.02
CA ILE A 326 45.56 1.12 -38.60
C ILE A 326 44.38 0.18 -38.37
N LEU A 327 43.28 0.31 -39.12
CA LEU A 327 42.11 -0.53 -38.93
C LEU A 327 42.39 -2.01 -39.22
N ASN A 328 43.18 -2.32 -40.26
CA ASN A 328 43.60 -3.70 -40.56
C ASN A 328 44.43 -4.34 -39.44
N HIS A 329 45.01 -3.55 -38.54
CA HIS A 329 45.72 -4.08 -37.37
C HIS A 329 44.76 -4.57 -36.27
N TYR A 330 43.55 -4.02 -36.19
CA TYR A 330 42.61 -4.26 -35.09
C TYR A 330 41.33 -5.01 -35.51
N GLU A 331 40.96 -4.98 -36.79
CA GLU A 331 39.77 -5.65 -37.33
C GLU A 331 40.15 -6.50 -38.56
N THR A 332 39.61 -7.71 -38.61
CA THR A 332 39.90 -8.70 -39.66
C THR A 332 38.68 -9.01 -40.53
N ASP A 333 37.47 -8.64 -40.10
CA ASP A 333 36.26 -8.76 -40.90
C ASP A 333 36.15 -7.61 -41.92
N SER A 334 36.23 -7.97 -43.20
CA SER A 334 36.09 -7.05 -44.35
C SER A 334 34.80 -6.20 -44.34
N GLN A 335 33.66 -6.73 -43.91
CA GLN A 335 32.40 -5.97 -43.93
C GLN A 335 32.35 -4.94 -42.79
N ASN A 336 32.86 -5.29 -41.61
CA ASN A 336 32.96 -4.37 -40.50
C ASN A 336 34.04 -3.31 -40.75
N LEU A 337 35.13 -3.68 -41.42
CA LEU A 337 36.18 -2.76 -41.85
C LEU A 337 35.63 -1.66 -42.78
N GLU A 338 34.88 -2.03 -43.82
CA GLU A 338 34.24 -1.05 -44.72
C GLU A 338 33.28 -0.14 -43.97
N ARG A 339 32.47 -0.69 -43.05
CA ARG A 339 31.54 0.09 -42.22
C ARG A 339 32.27 1.09 -41.32
N LEU A 340 33.31 0.66 -40.63
CA LEU A 340 34.12 1.51 -39.75
C LEU A 340 34.86 2.59 -40.53
N MET A 341 35.44 2.23 -41.68
CA MET A 341 36.06 3.20 -42.60
C MET A 341 35.07 4.29 -43.01
N ALA A 342 33.85 3.91 -43.41
CA ALA A 342 32.81 4.88 -43.77
C ALA A 342 32.41 5.79 -42.59
N GLN A 343 32.38 5.27 -41.35
CA GLN A 343 32.07 6.06 -40.16
C GLN A 343 33.19 7.05 -39.79
N PHE A 344 34.46 6.66 -39.92
CA PHE A 344 35.61 7.54 -39.67
C PHE A 344 35.80 8.62 -40.74
N LEU A 345 35.58 8.27 -42.01
CA LEU A 345 35.75 9.18 -43.16
C LEU A 345 34.52 10.04 -43.45
N ARG A 346 33.45 9.91 -42.66
CA ARG A 346 32.24 10.71 -42.82
C ARG A 346 32.58 12.21 -42.78
N GLU A 347 32.25 12.94 -43.84
CA GLU A 347 32.44 14.39 -43.83
C GLU A 347 31.50 15.04 -42.80
N THR A 348 32.06 15.92 -41.98
CA THR A 348 31.27 16.82 -41.14
C THR A 348 30.75 17.96 -42.01
N ARG A 349 29.42 18.11 -42.11
CA ARG A 349 28.78 19.23 -42.83
C ARG A 349 29.44 20.55 -42.38
N SER A 350 29.95 21.31 -43.34
CA SER A 350 30.74 22.52 -43.10
C SER A 350 29.92 23.57 -42.33
N VAL A 351 30.41 23.96 -41.14
CA VAL A 351 29.96 25.15 -40.42
C VAL A 351 30.92 26.28 -40.83
N HIS A 352 30.41 27.24 -41.60
CA HIS A 352 31.08 28.53 -41.76
C HIS A 352 30.81 29.37 -40.51
N GLY A 353 31.76 29.39 -39.58
CA GLY A 353 31.70 30.28 -38.42
C GLY A 353 32.78 29.97 -37.39
N GLY A 354 33.72 30.90 -37.21
CA GLY A 354 34.58 30.98 -36.02
C GLY A 354 35.96 30.33 -36.08
N PHE A 355 36.52 30.05 -37.27
CA PHE A 355 37.97 29.82 -37.37
C PHE A 355 38.68 31.18 -37.41
N VAL A 356 39.78 31.32 -36.66
CA VAL A 356 40.64 32.53 -36.69
C VAL A 356 41.04 32.77 -38.16
N SER A 357 40.51 33.82 -38.78
CA SER A 357 41.00 34.26 -40.10
C SER A 357 42.34 34.95 -39.90
N SER A 358 43.25 34.75 -40.83
CA SER A 358 44.60 35.31 -40.82
C SER A 358 44.65 36.82 -41.17
N ASP A 359 43.58 37.58 -40.93
CA ASP A 359 43.55 39.01 -41.25
C ASP A 359 43.76 39.86 -39.98
N ARG A 360 45.03 40.14 -39.66
CA ARG A 360 45.37 41.37 -38.92
C ARG A 360 45.30 42.55 -39.90
N PRO A 361 44.80 43.74 -39.49
CA PRO A 361 44.93 44.95 -40.31
C PRO A 361 46.42 45.31 -40.43
N GLU A 362 46.94 45.39 -41.66
CA GLU A 362 48.30 45.86 -41.93
C GLU A 362 48.42 47.36 -41.62
N ASP A 363 49.31 47.72 -40.68
CA ASP A 363 49.92 49.05 -40.61
C ASP A 363 51.40 48.93 -41.01
N GLY A 364 51.69 49.47 -42.20
CA GLY A 364 52.96 49.95 -42.76
C GLY A 364 54.32 49.37 -42.35
N GLY A 365 55.00 48.72 -43.30
CA GLY A 365 56.46 48.57 -43.29
C GLY A 365 57.03 47.65 -44.36
N GLU A 366 57.65 48.23 -45.39
CA GLU A 366 58.23 47.62 -46.60
C GLU A 366 59.11 46.37 -46.38
N SER A 367 59.01 45.35 -47.24
CA SER A 367 59.97 45.12 -48.34
C SER A 367 59.76 43.78 -49.08
N GLN A 368 59.61 43.91 -50.40
CA GLN A 368 59.78 42.99 -51.54
C GLN A 368 60.18 41.51 -51.30
N CYS A 369 59.46 40.57 -51.94
CA CYS A 369 59.89 39.96 -53.21
C CYS A 369 58.81 39.04 -53.85
N SER A 370 58.63 39.24 -55.15
CA SER A 370 57.82 38.51 -56.16
C SER A 370 58.08 36.99 -56.25
N VAL A 371 57.21 36.11 -56.77
CA VAL A 371 56.84 35.95 -58.20
C VAL A 371 55.66 34.97 -58.38
N LYS A 372 54.65 35.44 -59.14
CA LYS A 372 53.75 34.80 -60.14
C LYS A 372 53.72 33.25 -60.33
N GLY A 373 52.51 32.68 -60.24
CA GLY A 373 51.65 32.36 -61.40
C GLY A 373 51.56 30.91 -61.93
N ILE A 374 50.33 30.54 -62.35
CA ILE A 374 49.84 29.52 -63.32
C ILE A 374 48.80 28.58 -62.64
N LYS A 375 47.49 28.86 -62.73
CA LYS A 375 46.49 28.52 -63.78
C LYS A 375 46.26 27.02 -64.05
N ASP A 376 45.06 26.59 -63.66
CA ASP A 376 44.13 25.63 -64.29
C ASP A 376 44.67 24.62 -65.30
N GLN A 377 44.42 23.33 -65.02
CA GLN A 377 43.87 22.40 -66.02
C GLN A 377 42.86 21.42 -65.38
N SER A 378 41.61 21.57 -65.80
CA SER A 378 40.54 20.58 -65.75
C SER A 378 40.86 19.37 -66.65
N GLY A 379 40.60 18.16 -66.17
CA GLY A 379 40.59 16.93 -66.98
C GLY A 379 39.62 15.91 -66.40
N ALA A 380 38.49 15.72 -67.08
CA ALA A 380 37.45 14.76 -66.75
C ALA A 380 37.87 13.30 -67.03
N ALA A 381 37.47 12.37 -66.14
CA ALA A 381 37.29 10.97 -66.49
C ALA A 381 36.20 10.34 -65.61
N GLN A 382 35.07 10.01 -66.24
CA GLN A 382 33.97 9.21 -65.69
C GLN A 382 34.43 7.79 -65.33
N ARG A 383 33.90 7.22 -64.23
CA ARG A 383 33.45 5.82 -64.17
C ARG A 383 32.45 5.60 -63.02
N SER A 384 31.20 5.40 -63.45
CA SER A 384 30.14 4.51 -62.94
C SER A 384 30.37 3.74 -61.64
N GLY A 385 29.40 3.87 -60.73
CA GLY A 385 29.14 2.98 -59.60
C GLY A 385 28.06 3.58 -58.71
N GLU A 386 26.79 3.34 -59.06
CA GLU A 386 25.64 3.70 -58.21
C GLU A 386 25.73 2.94 -56.87
N VAL A 387 25.80 3.70 -55.78
CA VAL A 387 25.38 3.27 -54.45
C VAL A 387 24.45 4.37 -53.95
N GLU A 388 23.16 4.09 -53.91
CA GLU A 388 22.15 4.95 -53.30
C GLU A 388 22.50 5.17 -51.82
N THR A 389 22.87 6.41 -51.47
CA THR A 389 22.85 6.88 -50.09
C THR A 389 21.64 7.79 -49.90
N THR A 390 20.50 7.18 -49.58
CA THR A 390 19.33 7.86 -49.03
C THR A 390 19.67 8.33 -47.62
N PHE A 391 19.98 9.63 -47.44
CA PHE A 391 19.70 10.45 -46.23
C PHE A 391 20.32 11.85 -46.44
N GLY A 392 19.62 12.69 -47.20
CA GLY A 392 19.97 14.09 -47.37
C GLY A 392 18.73 14.96 -47.27
N ALA A 393 18.50 15.58 -46.11
CA ALA A 393 17.67 16.78 -46.06
C ALA A 393 18.44 17.91 -46.74
N SER A 394 17.82 18.51 -47.73
CA SER A 394 18.33 19.66 -48.47
C SER A 394 18.17 20.94 -47.64
N ARG A 395 18.89 22.01 -47.99
CA ARG A 395 18.71 23.35 -47.39
C ARG A 395 17.29 23.90 -47.51
N GLU A 396 16.43 23.27 -48.32
CA GLU A 396 15.02 23.61 -48.50
C GLU A 396 14.10 22.97 -47.43
N ASP A 397 14.56 21.92 -46.72
CA ASP A 397 13.77 21.20 -45.70
C ASP A 397 13.75 21.91 -44.33
N GLU A 398 14.75 22.76 -44.04
CA GLU A 398 14.80 23.56 -42.80
C GLU A 398 13.75 24.69 -42.78
N ALA A 399 13.18 25.05 -43.94
CA ALA A 399 12.24 26.17 -44.07
C ALA A 399 10.77 25.83 -43.71
N LYS A 400 10.47 24.64 -43.14
CA LYS A 400 9.09 24.18 -42.83
C LYS A 400 8.93 23.35 -41.54
N LEU A 401 9.78 23.50 -40.53
CA LEU A 401 9.56 22.83 -39.23
C LEU A 401 8.34 23.43 -38.50
N SER A 402 7.29 22.64 -38.25
CA SER A 402 6.13 23.09 -37.48
C SER A 402 6.23 22.69 -36.00
N PHE A 403 5.52 23.42 -35.14
CA PHE A 403 5.44 23.12 -33.70
C PHE A 403 4.88 21.71 -33.42
N GLU A 404 3.92 21.25 -34.22
CA GLU A 404 3.28 19.93 -34.09
C GLU A 404 4.27 18.80 -34.39
N ASP A 405 5.29 19.06 -35.23
CA ASP A 405 6.32 18.09 -35.55
C ASP A 405 7.29 17.83 -34.38
N LEU A 406 7.36 18.72 -33.39
CA LEU A 406 8.32 18.63 -32.28
C LEU A 406 7.73 18.10 -30.96
N VAL A 407 6.40 17.91 -30.87
CA VAL A 407 5.71 17.51 -29.64
C VAL A 407 5.12 16.08 -29.75
N PRO A 408 5.48 15.12 -28.87
CA PRO A 408 4.94 13.76 -28.94
C PRO A 408 3.46 13.64 -28.50
N ALA A 409 2.66 12.82 -29.21
CA ALA A 409 1.24 12.59 -28.93
C ALA A 409 0.93 11.93 -27.56
N ASN A 410 1.87 11.14 -27.01
CA ASN A 410 1.67 10.40 -25.75
C ASN A 410 1.89 11.23 -24.48
N ALA A 411 2.26 12.50 -24.58
CA ALA A 411 2.42 13.40 -23.43
C ALA A 411 1.08 13.88 -22.81
N VAL A 412 -0.03 13.12 -23.00
CA VAL A 412 -1.40 13.61 -22.80
C VAL A 412 -2.28 12.80 -21.81
N LYS A 413 -2.00 11.55 -21.41
CA LYS A 413 -2.88 10.80 -20.47
C LYS A 413 -2.11 10.14 -19.30
N SER A 414 -2.65 10.26 -18.08
CA SER A 414 -2.00 9.86 -16.82
C SER A 414 -2.75 8.85 -15.93
N SER A 415 -3.92 8.32 -16.32
CA SER A 415 -4.64 7.28 -15.56
C SER A 415 -5.53 6.38 -16.44
N ALA A 416 -5.95 5.22 -15.90
CA ALA A 416 -6.83 4.25 -16.59
C ALA A 416 -8.32 4.68 -16.64
N GLY A 417 -8.71 5.68 -15.84
CA GLY A 417 -10.06 6.24 -15.73
C GLY A 417 -10.40 6.65 -14.30
N LYS A 418 -11.39 7.52 -14.12
CA LYS A 418 -11.88 8.02 -12.83
C LYS A 418 -13.24 7.39 -12.49
N ILE A 419 -13.38 6.86 -11.28
CA ILE A 419 -14.60 6.19 -10.81
C ILE A 419 -15.09 6.85 -9.51
N LEU A 420 -16.37 7.23 -9.48
CA LEU A 420 -17.06 7.70 -8.28
C LEU A 420 -17.90 6.57 -7.69
N LEU A 421 -17.73 6.25 -6.41
CA LEU A 421 -18.54 5.26 -5.69
C LEU A 421 -19.33 5.91 -4.55
N ALA A 422 -20.57 5.49 -4.35
CA ALA A 422 -21.40 5.94 -3.23
C ALA A 422 -22.38 4.84 -2.77
N THR A 423 -22.59 4.73 -1.45
CA THR A 423 -23.78 4.03 -0.93
C THR A 423 -24.94 5.01 -0.94
N VAL A 424 -26.05 4.59 -1.55
CA VAL A 424 -27.19 5.47 -1.85
C VAL A 424 -27.85 6.05 -0.60
N LYS A 425 -28.63 7.11 -0.80
CA LYS A 425 -29.36 7.82 0.25
C LYS A 425 -30.14 6.84 1.15
N GLY A 426 -30.08 7.07 2.46
CA GLY A 426 -30.76 6.26 3.47
C GLY A 426 -30.10 4.93 3.81
N ASP A 427 -29.12 4.45 3.04
CA ASP A 427 -28.40 3.21 3.35
C ASP A 427 -27.04 3.50 3.99
N VAL A 428 -26.65 2.67 4.95
CA VAL A 428 -25.48 2.89 5.84
C VAL A 428 -24.37 1.86 5.65
N HIS A 429 -24.60 0.81 4.86
CA HIS A 429 -23.66 -0.30 4.73
C HIS A 429 -22.69 -0.09 3.57
N ASP A 430 -21.40 -0.29 3.80
CA ASP A 430 -20.35 0.02 2.82
C ASP A 430 -19.24 -1.01 2.66
N ILE A 431 -19.24 -2.12 3.42
CA ILE A 431 -18.16 -3.13 3.37
C ILE A 431 -17.88 -3.57 1.92
N GLY A 432 -18.93 -3.96 1.18
CA GLY A 432 -18.81 -4.39 -0.22
C GLY A 432 -18.30 -3.27 -1.15
N LYS A 433 -18.77 -2.03 -0.95
CA LYS A 433 -18.33 -0.85 -1.71
C LYS A 433 -16.83 -0.59 -1.49
N ASN A 434 -16.38 -0.65 -0.25
CA ASN A 434 -14.98 -0.38 0.10
C ASN A 434 -14.05 -1.42 -0.55
N ILE A 435 -14.47 -2.69 -0.57
CA ILE A 435 -13.75 -3.76 -1.28
C ILE A 435 -13.66 -3.44 -2.78
N VAL A 436 -14.78 -3.10 -3.44
CA VAL A 436 -14.79 -2.73 -4.87
C VAL A 436 -13.87 -1.55 -5.14
N GLY A 437 -13.92 -0.51 -4.31
CA GLY A 437 -13.06 0.67 -4.46
C GLY A 437 -11.57 0.35 -4.34
N ILE A 438 -11.19 -0.54 -3.42
CA ILE A 438 -9.82 -1.04 -3.30
C ILE A 438 -9.40 -1.81 -4.55
N VAL A 439 -10.23 -2.75 -5.00
CA VAL A 439 -9.91 -3.60 -6.16
C VAL A 439 -9.78 -2.77 -7.44
N LEU A 440 -10.62 -1.76 -7.64
CA LEU A 440 -10.51 -0.84 -8.78
C LEU A 440 -9.25 0.04 -8.71
N ALA A 441 -8.93 0.57 -7.53
CA ALA A 441 -7.68 1.32 -7.33
C ALA A 441 -6.44 0.45 -7.59
N CYS A 442 -6.50 -0.85 -7.22
CA CYS A 442 -5.48 -1.84 -7.56
C CYS A 442 -5.29 -2.04 -9.08
N ASN A 443 -6.23 -1.61 -9.92
CA ASN A 443 -6.16 -1.76 -11.37
C ASN A 443 -5.95 -0.42 -12.11
N GLY A 444 -5.40 0.59 -11.41
CA GLY A 444 -4.98 1.85 -12.01
C GLY A 444 -6.09 2.89 -12.23
N PHE A 445 -7.29 2.63 -11.71
CA PHE A 445 -8.38 3.61 -11.66
C PHE A 445 -8.19 4.59 -10.51
N GLU A 446 -8.54 5.85 -10.73
CA GLU A 446 -8.65 6.86 -9.68
C GLU A 446 -10.06 6.74 -9.06
N VAL A 447 -10.14 6.20 -7.84
CA VAL A 447 -11.43 5.94 -7.17
C VAL A 447 -11.69 6.99 -6.10
N THR A 448 -12.83 7.68 -6.20
CA THR A 448 -13.36 8.55 -5.15
C THR A 448 -14.55 7.89 -4.50
N ASP A 449 -14.49 7.68 -3.19
CA ASP A 449 -15.58 7.11 -2.38
C ASP A 449 -16.27 8.21 -1.58
N MET A 450 -17.59 8.37 -1.76
CA MET A 450 -18.39 9.40 -1.08
C MET A 450 -18.93 8.95 0.28
N GLY A 451 -18.71 7.68 0.66
CA GLY A 451 -19.24 7.12 1.90
C GLY A 451 -20.69 6.65 1.75
N VAL A 452 -21.48 6.87 2.81
CA VAL A 452 -22.83 6.31 2.97
C VAL A 452 -23.91 7.38 3.13
N MET A 453 -25.16 6.98 2.92
CA MET A 453 -26.34 7.86 2.92
C MET A 453 -26.18 9.07 1.98
N VAL A 454 -25.57 8.88 0.81
CA VAL A 454 -25.24 10.00 -0.07
C VAL A 454 -26.46 10.40 -0.91
N PRO A 455 -26.95 11.65 -0.82
CA PRO A 455 -28.06 12.13 -1.65
C PRO A 455 -27.70 12.16 -3.14
N CYS A 456 -28.68 11.84 -4.00
CA CYS A 456 -28.54 11.84 -5.47
C CYS A 456 -27.83 13.10 -6.00
N ASP A 457 -28.30 14.29 -5.62
CA ASP A 457 -27.72 15.55 -6.08
C ASP A 457 -26.22 15.66 -5.79
N LYS A 458 -25.79 15.26 -4.58
CA LYS A 458 -24.36 15.27 -4.21
C LYS A 458 -23.55 14.30 -5.05
N ILE A 459 -24.08 13.12 -5.34
CA ILE A 459 -23.40 12.12 -6.19
C ILE A 459 -23.14 12.73 -7.57
N LEU A 460 -24.18 13.29 -8.18
CA LEU A 460 -24.10 13.82 -9.54
C LEU A 460 -23.25 15.09 -9.62
N ASP A 461 -23.37 16.00 -8.64
CA ASP A 461 -22.54 17.20 -8.58
C ASP A 461 -21.06 16.85 -8.42
N LYS A 462 -20.73 15.87 -7.57
CA LYS A 462 -19.36 15.41 -7.38
C LYS A 462 -18.81 14.68 -8.61
N ALA A 463 -19.65 13.93 -9.32
CA ALA A 463 -19.25 13.28 -10.57
C ALA A 463 -18.83 14.30 -11.64
N VAL A 464 -19.54 15.42 -11.73
CA VAL A 464 -19.18 16.53 -12.63
C VAL A 464 -17.90 17.21 -12.18
N GLU A 465 -17.77 17.53 -10.88
CA GLU A 465 -16.57 18.17 -10.31
C GLU A 465 -15.28 17.39 -10.62
N LEU A 466 -15.34 16.06 -10.48
CA LEU A 466 -14.18 15.19 -10.68
C LEU A 466 -13.89 14.89 -12.16
N GLY A 467 -14.87 15.10 -13.03
CA GLY A 467 -14.87 14.56 -14.38
C GLY A 467 -14.86 13.02 -14.36
N ALA A 468 -15.75 12.41 -13.58
CA ALA A 468 -15.80 10.95 -13.44
C ALA A 468 -16.16 10.28 -14.78
N ASP A 469 -15.48 9.18 -15.09
CA ASP A 469 -15.75 8.35 -16.27
C ASP A 469 -16.87 7.34 -15.98
N ILE A 470 -16.98 6.85 -14.74
CA ILE A 470 -17.98 5.87 -14.28
C ILE A 470 -18.54 6.30 -12.92
N ILE A 471 -19.85 6.09 -12.71
CA ILE A 471 -20.52 6.25 -11.40
C ILE A 471 -20.99 4.88 -10.92
N GLY A 472 -20.69 4.52 -9.67
CA GLY A 472 -21.11 3.26 -9.05
C GLY A 472 -21.94 3.47 -7.78
N LEU A 473 -23.04 2.72 -7.66
CA LEU A 473 -23.98 2.78 -6.54
C LEU A 473 -24.00 1.47 -5.76
N SER A 474 -24.08 1.57 -4.43
CA SER A 474 -24.21 0.43 -3.51
C SER A 474 -25.47 0.52 -2.64
N GLY A 475 -26.09 -0.62 -2.33
CA GLY A 475 -27.22 -0.72 -1.41
C GLY A 475 -27.38 -2.12 -0.78
N LEU A 476 -27.79 -2.19 0.48
CA LEU A 476 -28.05 -3.40 1.26
C LEU A 476 -29.54 -3.67 1.45
N ILE A 477 -30.38 -2.67 1.67
CA ILE A 477 -31.81 -2.85 1.97
C ILE A 477 -32.70 -2.61 0.76
N THR A 478 -33.96 -3.07 0.80
CA THR A 478 -34.87 -2.98 -0.35
C THR A 478 -35.23 -1.55 -0.76
N PRO A 479 -35.39 -0.55 0.14
CA PRO A 479 -35.63 0.84 -0.25
C PRO A 479 -34.49 1.46 -1.08
N SER A 480 -33.27 0.93 -0.95
CA SER A 480 -32.11 1.41 -1.70
C SER A 480 -32.24 1.20 -3.21
N LEU A 481 -33.09 0.25 -3.64
CA LEU A 481 -33.38 0.02 -5.05
C LEU A 481 -34.14 1.19 -5.67
N ASP A 482 -35.08 1.80 -4.94
CA ASP A 482 -35.82 2.97 -5.40
C ASP A 482 -34.89 4.18 -5.57
N GLU A 483 -33.93 4.35 -4.65
CA GLU A 483 -32.93 5.41 -4.74
C GLU A 483 -32.01 5.22 -5.96
N MET A 484 -31.66 3.97 -6.31
CA MET A 484 -30.90 3.69 -7.54
C MET A 484 -31.70 4.04 -8.80
N VAL A 485 -33.02 3.77 -8.82
CA VAL A 485 -33.92 4.20 -9.91
C VAL A 485 -33.99 5.73 -9.98
N HIS A 486 -34.06 6.39 -8.83
CA HIS A 486 -34.07 7.85 -8.76
C HIS A 486 -32.78 8.46 -9.32
N VAL A 487 -31.60 7.92 -8.95
CA VAL A 487 -30.32 8.37 -9.50
C VAL A 487 -30.26 8.16 -11.01
N ALA A 488 -30.67 7.00 -11.53
CA ALA A 488 -30.70 6.75 -12.97
C ALA A 488 -31.60 7.75 -13.72
N THR A 489 -32.80 8.01 -13.17
CA THR A 489 -33.75 8.99 -13.72
C THR A 489 -33.17 10.40 -13.73
N GLU A 490 -32.46 10.78 -12.66
CA GLU A 490 -31.87 12.11 -12.53
C GLU A 490 -30.62 12.26 -13.42
N MET A 491 -29.83 11.20 -13.62
CA MET A 491 -28.75 11.16 -14.59
C MET A 491 -29.27 11.43 -16.01
N GLU A 492 -30.37 10.79 -16.40
CA GLU A 492 -31.04 11.04 -17.68
C GLU A 492 -31.51 12.50 -17.78
N ARG A 493 -32.19 13.00 -16.74
CA ARG A 493 -32.71 14.38 -16.69
C ARG A 493 -31.60 15.43 -16.82
N ARG A 494 -30.43 15.17 -16.23
CA ARG A 494 -29.26 16.06 -16.27
C ARG A 494 -28.35 15.81 -17.50
N GLY A 495 -28.67 14.85 -18.35
CA GLY A 495 -27.96 14.58 -19.60
C GLY A 495 -26.61 13.88 -19.44
N PHE A 496 -26.43 13.10 -18.37
CA PHE A 496 -25.21 12.29 -18.17
C PHE A 496 -25.05 11.26 -19.30
N GLN A 497 -23.79 10.89 -19.58
CA GLN A 497 -23.43 9.88 -20.60
C GLN A 497 -22.51 8.78 -20.05
N GLN A 498 -22.04 8.97 -18.82
CA GLN A 498 -21.20 8.05 -18.08
C GLN A 498 -21.94 6.74 -17.80
N PRO A 499 -21.28 5.58 -17.87
CA PRO A 499 -21.87 4.32 -17.39
C PRO A 499 -22.22 4.36 -15.90
N LEU A 500 -23.32 3.69 -15.55
CA LEU A 500 -23.81 3.52 -14.19
C LEU A 500 -23.64 2.06 -13.75
N LEU A 501 -22.82 1.83 -12.72
CA LEU A 501 -22.64 0.53 -12.09
C LEU A 501 -23.59 0.37 -10.90
N ILE A 502 -24.27 -0.77 -10.83
CA ILE A 502 -25.20 -1.12 -9.75
C ILE A 502 -24.69 -2.36 -9.01
N GLY A 503 -24.58 -2.29 -7.69
CA GLY A 503 -24.19 -3.43 -6.85
C GLY A 503 -24.72 -3.34 -5.41
N GLY A 504 -24.46 -4.38 -4.61
CA GLY A 504 -24.92 -4.50 -3.22
C GLY A 504 -25.92 -5.64 -3.00
N ALA A 505 -26.20 -5.99 -1.74
CA ALA A 505 -26.84 -7.27 -1.39
C ALA A 505 -28.27 -7.44 -1.92
N THR A 506 -29.04 -6.36 -2.01
CA THR A 506 -30.42 -6.38 -2.56
C THR A 506 -30.48 -6.25 -4.08
N THR A 507 -29.35 -5.96 -4.73
CA THR A 507 -29.31 -5.79 -6.18
C THR A 507 -29.23 -7.14 -6.90
N SER A 508 -29.73 -7.18 -8.13
CA SER A 508 -29.60 -8.34 -9.01
C SER A 508 -29.60 -7.90 -10.47
N ALA A 509 -29.04 -8.75 -11.34
CA ALA A 509 -29.05 -8.51 -12.78
C ALA A 509 -30.47 -8.37 -13.33
N ALA A 510 -31.40 -9.22 -12.87
CA ALA A 510 -32.80 -9.18 -13.30
C ALA A 510 -33.51 -7.90 -12.85
N HIS A 511 -33.36 -7.51 -11.58
CA HIS A 511 -33.95 -6.26 -11.08
C HIS A 511 -33.40 -5.03 -11.82
N THR A 512 -32.08 -4.98 -12.00
CA THR A 512 -31.41 -3.89 -12.72
C THR A 512 -31.95 -3.75 -14.14
N ALA A 513 -32.06 -4.87 -14.88
CA ALA A 513 -32.56 -4.89 -16.26
C ALA A 513 -34.02 -4.41 -16.39
N ILE A 514 -34.86 -4.71 -15.40
CA ILE A 514 -36.32 -4.47 -15.46
C ILE A 514 -36.69 -3.12 -14.87
N LYS A 515 -36.03 -2.67 -13.80
CA LYS A 515 -36.46 -1.55 -12.96
C LYS A 515 -35.52 -0.35 -13.00
N ILE A 516 -34.22 -0.53 -13.27
CA ILE A 516 -33.25 0.59 -13.24
C ILE A 516 -32.85 1.01 -14.65
N ALA A 517 -32.39 0.06 -15.47
CA ALA A 517 -31.90 0.31 -16.82
C ALA A 517 -32.87 1.09 -17.74
N PRO A 518 -34.21 0.90 -17.68
CA PRO A 518 -35.14 1.66 -18.52
C PRO A 518 -35.16 3.17 -18.25
N HIS A 519 -34.62 3.63 -17.13
CA HIS A 519 -34.67 5.03 -16.69
C HIS A 519 -33.45 5.86 -17.11
N TYR A 520 -32.46 5.25 -17.75
CA TYR A 520 -31.23 5.93 -18.21
C TYR A 520 -30.79 5.38 -19.56
N THR A 521 -30.56 6.27 -20.52
CA THR A 521 -30.15 5.91 -21.89
C THR A 521 -28.67 5.52 -21.98
N GLY A 522 -27.85 5.94 -21.02
CA GLY A 522 -26.48 5.47 -20.87
C GLY A 522 -26.40 4.01 -20.39
N SER A 523 -25.20 3.45 -20.40
CA SER A 523 -24.99 2.03 -20.04
C SER A 523 -25.20 1.78 -18.55
N VAL A 524 -26.24 1.01 -18.19
CA VAL A 524 -26.46 0.53 -16.81
C VAL A 524 -26.03 -0.93 -16.68
N VAL A 525 -25.10 -1.21 -15.76
CA VAL A 525 -24.50 -2.55 -15.61
C VAL A 525 -24.58 -3.00 -14.15
N HIS A 526 -25.16 -4.19 -13.94
CA HIS A 526 -25.12 -4.85 -12.64
C HIS A 526 -23.80 -5.60 -12.45
N VAL A 527 -23.11 -5.34 -11.34
CA VAL A 527 -21.86 -6.00 -10.97
C VAL A 527 -22.07 -6.81 -9.71
N LEU A 528 -21.87 -8.13 -9.83
CA LEU A 528 -22.20 -9.08 -8.76
C LEU A 528 -21.24 -8.98 -7.55
N ASP A 529 -19.96 -8.81 -7.80
CA ASP A 529 -18.90 -8.90 -6.81
C ASP A 529 -17.68 -8.05 -7.25
N ALA A 530 -16.71 -7.89 -6.34
CA ALA A 530 -15.55 -7.04 -6.59
C ALA A 530 -14.64 -7.57 -7.70
N SER A 531 -14.51 -8.89 -7.85
CA SER A 531 -13.67 -9.50 -8.89
C SER A 531 -14.14 -9.13 -10.30
N ARG A 532 -15.46 -8.97 -10.49
CA ARG A 532 -16.06 -8.59 -11.77
C ARG A 532 -16.04 -7.08 -12.03
N SER A 533 -15.81 -6.26 -11.02
CA SER A 533 -15.81 -4.80 -11.17
C SER A 533 -14.72 -4.29 -12.11
N VAL A 534 -13.54 -4.92 -12.09
CA VAL A 534 -12.37 -4.57 -12.92
C VAL A 534 -12.62 -4.81 -14.40
N PRO A 535 -12.90 -6.06 -14.86
CA PRO A 535 -13.08 -6.31 -16.29
C PRO A 535 -14.26 -5.50 -16.87
N VAL A 536 -15.31 -5.26 -16.08
CA VAL A 536 -16.43 -4.40 -16.50
C VAL A 536 -15.97 -2.95 -16.67
N SER A 537 -15.28 -2.39 -15.67
CA SER A 537 -14.83 -0.99 -15.73
C SER A 537 -13.83 -0.76 -16.86
N THR A 538 -12.87 -1.66 -17.05
CA THR A 538 -11.88 -1.62 -18.15
C THR A 538 -12.56 -1.68 -19.51
N ALA A 539 -13.55 -2.55 -19.70
CA ALA A 539 -14.30 -2.63 -20.95
C ALA A 539 -15.10 -1.35 -21.23
N LEU A 540 -15.64 -0.70 -20.19
CA LEU A 540 -16.45 0.52 -20.31
C LEU A 540 -15.64 1.78 -20.65
N VAL A 541 -14.39 1.86 -20.21
CA VAL A 541 -13.48 3.00 -20.52
C VAL A 541 -12.68 2.80 -21.81
N SER A 542 -12.53 1.56 -22.28
CA SER A 542 -11.78 1.23 -23.49
C SER A 542 -12.49 1.70 -24.78
N GLU A 543 -11.80 2.46 -25.63
CA GLU A 543 -12.31 2.88 -26.94
C GLU A 543 -12.64 1.70 -27.87
N GLU A 544 -11.90 0.60 -27.76
CA GLU A 544 -12.07 -0.60 -28.59
C GLU A 544 -13.19 -1.52 -28.07
N GLN A 545 -13.24 -1.75 -26.75
CA GLN A 545 -14.12 -2.77 -26.16
C GLN A 545 -15.52 -2.24 -25.81
N ARG A 546 -15.66 -0.93 -25.53
CA ARG A 546 -16.90 -0.33 -25.00
C ARG A 546 -18.10 -0.60 -25.88
N ALA A 547 -17.99 -0.37 -27.19
CA ALA A 547 -19.13 -0.51 -28.10
C ALA A 547 -19.71 -1.94 -28.09
N LYS A 548 -18.82 -2.94 -28.15
CA LYS A 548 -19.20 -4.35 -28.10
C LYS A 548 -19.79 -4.72 -26.73
N PHE A 549 -19.13 -4.32 -25.65
CA PHE A 549 -19.57 -4.66 -24.29
C PHE A 549 -20.96 -4.09 -23.98
N VAL A 550 -21.22 -2.84 -24.36
CA VAL A 550 -22.54 -2.19 -24.17
C VAL A 550 -23.63 -2.93 -24.96
N ALA A 551 -23.34 -3.32 -26.21
CA ALA A 551 -24.27 -4.08 -27.03
C ALA A 551 -24.59 -5.47 -26.42
N ASP A 552 -23.57 -6.19 -25.95
CA ASP A 552 -23.73 -7.48 -25.30
C ASP A 552 -24.52 -7.37 -23.98
N ASN A 553 -24.29 -6.30 -23.20
CA ASN A 553 -25.03 -6.01 -21.99
C ASN A 553 -26.51 -5.70 -22.27
N GLU A 554 -26.81 -4.91 -23.31
CA GLU A 554 -28.18 -4.60 -23.69
C GLU A 554 -28.93 -5.85 -24.18
N ALA A 555 -28.27 -6.72 -24.95
CA ALA A 555 -28.85 -8.01 -25.35
C ALA A 555 -29.19 -8.90 -24.14
N ARG A 556 -28.34 -8.89 -23.10
CA ARG A 556 -28.63 -9.57 -21.83
C ARG A 556 -29.82 -8.93 -21.11
N HIS A 557 -29.91 -7.60 -21.06
CA HIS A 557 -31.04 -6.90 -20.46
C HIS A 557 -32.35 -7.22 -21.16
N VAL A 558 -32.36 -7.29 -22.50
CA VAL A 558 -33.53 -7.71 -23.28
C VAL A 558 -33.93 -9.14 -22.90
N THR A 559 -32.97 -10.07 -22.88
CA THR A 559 -33.22 -11.47 -22.49
C THR A 559 -33.80 -11.58 -21.08
N LEU A 560 -33.23 -10.84 -20.11
CA LEU A 560 -33.71 -10.81 -18.73
C LEU A 560 -35.11 -10.21 -18.62
N ARG A 561 -35.40 -9.11 -19.35
CA ARG A 561 -36.73 -8.52 -19.43
C ARG A 561 -37.74 -9.47 -20.09
N GLU A 562 -37.37 -10.23 -21.10
CA GLU A 562 -38.26 -11.22 -21.72
C GLU A 562 -38.53 -12.41 -20.78
N THR A 563 -37.48 -12.88 -20.10
CA THR A 563 -37.53 -14.05 -19.20
C THR A 563 -38.30 -13.76 -17.92
N TYR A 564 -38.06 -12.60 -17.31
CA TYR A 564 -38.57 -12.23 -15.99
C TYR A 564 -39.60 -11.09 -16.01
N GLY A 565 -39.64 -10.27 -17.07
CA GLY A 565 -40.59 -9.17 -17.21
C GLY A 565 -42.00 -9.62 -17.63
N LYS A 566 -42.14 -10.83 -18.22
CA LYS A 566 -43.44 -11.50 -18.29
C LYS A 566 -43.71 -12.16 -16.95
N LYS A 567 -44.37 -11.45 -16.01
CA LYS A 567 -44.94 -12.10 -14.82
C LYS A 567 -45.85 -13.23 -15.32
N LYS A 568 -45.44 -14.49 -15.12
CA LYS A 568 -46.43 -15.57 -15.09
C LYS A 568 -47.34 -15.20 -13.94
N GLU A 569 -48.56 -14.76 -14.23
CA GLU A 569 -49.63 -14.64 -13.24
C GLU A 569 -49.70 -15.99 -12.54
N ARG A 570 -49.10 -16.06 -11.34
CA ARG A 570 -49.22 -17.23 -10.50
C ARG A 570 -50.60 -17.08 -9.88
N PRO A 571 -51.53 -18.03 -10.09
CA PRO A 571 -52.83 -17.93 -9.45
C PRO A 571 -52.62 -17.84 -7.93
N LEU A 572 -53.06 -16.73 -7.36
CA LEU A 572 -53.06 -16.46 -5.93
C LEU A 572 -54.48 -16.69 -5.39
N LEU A 573 -54.56 -17.05 -4.11
CA LEU A 573 -55.81 -16.98 -3.36
C LEU A 573 -56.15 -15.51 -3.12
N THR A 574 -57.44 -15.20 -3.11
CA THR A 574 -57.91 -13.92 -2.55
C THR A 574 -57.51 -13.85 -1.07
N LEU A 575 -57.39 -12.64 -0.53
CA LEU A 575 -57.06 -12.43 0.88
C LEU A 575 -58.05 -13.15 1.80
N THR A 576 -59.34 -13.13 1.46
CA THR A 576 -60.39 -13.86 2.19
C THR A 576 -60.13 -15.36 2.22
N GLU A 577 -59.88 -15.98 1.06
CA GLU A 577 -59.57 -17.42 0.97
C GLU A 577 -58.27 -17.78 1.69
N ALA A 578 -57.27 -16.89 1.68
CA ALA A 578 -56.03 -17.07 2.42
C ALA A 578 -56.25 -17.02 3.94
N ARG A 579 -57.10 -16.10 4.42
CA ARG A 579 -57.52 -16.00 5.83
C ARG A 579 -58.31 -17.23 6.29
N GLU A 580 -59.16 -17.79 5.43
CA GLU A 580 -59.88 -19.05 5.72
C GLU A 580 -58.93 -20.25 5.85
N LYS A 581 -57.78 -20.20 5.19
CA LYS A 581 -56.71 -21.21 5.27
C LYS A 581 -55.58 -20.81 6.24
N ALA A 582 -55.86 -19.92 7.19
CA ALA A 582 -54.90 -19.55 8.24
C ALA A 582 -54.47 -20.76 9.07
N PHE A 583 -53.34 -20.62 9.78
CA PHE A 583 -52.97 -21.60 10.79
C PHE A 583 -53.99 -21.60 11.92
N VAL A 584 -54.45 -22.78 12.33
CA VAL A 584 -55.42 -22.96 13.42
C VAL A 584 -54.87 -23.98 14.39
N CYS A 585 -54.84 -23.61 15.67
CA CYS A 585 -54.57 -24.50 16.79
C CYS A 585 -55.71 -24.42 17.81
N ASP A 586 -55.76 -25.39 18.73
CA ASP A 586 -56.70 -25.35 19.85
C ASP A 586 -56.18 -24.43 20.96
N TRP A 587 -56.54 -23.15 20.87
CA TRP A 587 -56.15 -22.11 21.84
C TRP A 587 -56.58 -22.39 23.28
N ALA A 588 -57.60 -23.24 23.49
CA ALA A 588 -58.04 -23.60 24.83
C ALA A 588 -57.03 -24.51 25.55
N THR A 589 -56.33 -25.36 24.80
CA THR A 589 -55.35 -26.32 25.33
C THR A 589 -53.90 -25.92 25.05
N GLN A 590 -53.68 -24.90 24.21
CA GLN A 590 -52.36 -24.40 23.87
C GLN A 590 -51.57 -23.89 25.08
N ASP A 591 -50.31 -24.35 25.18
CA ASP A 591 -49.36 -23.90 26.20
C ASP A 591 -48.84 -22.49 25.87
N ILE A 592 -49.35 -21.49 26.59
CA ILE A 592 -48.98 -20.08 26.46
C ILE A 592 -48.17 -19.69 27.69
N ALA A 593 -46.89 -19.41 27.48
CA ALA A 593 -45.97 -19.00 28.54
C ALA A 593 -46.25 -17.56 28.98
N THR A 594 -46.17 -17.32 30.29
CA THR A 594 -46.35 -15.99 30.88
C THR A 594 -44.99 -15.42 31.29
N PRO A 595 -44.60 -14.24 30.80
CA PRO A 595 -43.30 -13.69 31.11
C PRO A 595 -43.19 -13.24 32.57
N ALA A 596 -41.98 -13.31 33.12
CA ALA A 596 -41.69 -12.92 34.50
C ALA A 596 -41.91 -11.42 34.77
N PHE A 597 -41.93 -10.60 33.72
CA PHE A 597 -42.25 -9.18 33.78
C PHE A 597 -42.96 -8.70 32.50
N THR A 598 -43.54 -7.51 32.57
CA THR A 598 -44.02 -6.77 31.39
C THR A 598 -43.39 -5.38 31.38
N GLY A 599 -43.25 -4.79 30.19
CA GLY A 599 -42.44 -3.58 29.98
C GLY A 599 -41.04 -3.89 29.46
N THR A 600 -40.14 -2.91 29.52
CA THR A 600 -38.80 -2.97 28.92
C THR A 600 -37.71 -3.10 29.96
N GLN A 601 -36.65 -3.82 29.61
CA GLN A 601 -35.38 -3.88 30.32
C GLN A 601 -34.24 -3.49 29.39
N VAL A 602 -33.31 -2.69 29.91
CA VAL A 602 -32.13 -2.23 29.18
C VAL A 602 -30.92 -3.01 29.68
N LEU A 603 -30.13 -3.52 28.75
CA LEU A 603 -28.89 -4.21 29.02
C LEU A 603 -27.72 -3.42 28.43
N ARG A 604 -26.75 -3.07 29.28
CA ARG A 604 -25.53 -2.37 28.87
C ARG A 604 -24.35 -3.26 29.17
N ILE A 605 -23.55 -3.49 28.14
CA ILE A 605 -22.32 -4.25 28.20
C ILE A 605 -21.19 -3.28 27.87
N GLU A 606 -20.49 -2.84 28.91
CA GLU A 606 -19.29 -2.02 28.79
C GLU A 606 -18.06 -2.95 28.72
N GLY A 607 -16.96 -2.47 28.12
CA GLY A 607 -15.69 -3.17 28.22
C GLY A 607 -15.19 -3.16 29.68
N ASP A 608 -14.45 -4.20 30.07
CA ASP A 608 -14.06 -4.49 31.46
C ASP A 608 -13.39 -3.26 32.13
N SER A 609 -14.18 -2.38 32.76
CA SER A 609 -13.70 -1.26 33.57
C SER A 609 -13.78 -1.62 35.05
N PRO A 610 -12.69 -1.46 35.83
CA PRO A 610 -12.68 -1.80 37.25
C PRO A 610 -13.57 -0.82 38.02
N SER A 611 -14.64 -1.32 38.62
CA SER A 611 -15.57 -0.53 39.43
C SER A 611 -14.87 0.05 40.66
N ILE A 612 -14.78 1.38 40.73
CA ILE A 612 -14.43 2.11 41.96
C ILE A 612 -15.74 2.66 42.54
N SER A 613 -16.25 2.00 43.56
CA SER A 613 -17.30 2.55 44.41
C SER A 613 -16.71 3.67 45.27
N SER A 614 -17.25 4.88 45.14
CA SER A 614 -16.93 6.01 46.01
C SER A 614 -17.78 5.93 47.28
N PRO A 615 -17.20 6.02 48.50
CA PRO A 615 -17.97 6.40 49.67
C PRO A 615 -17.86 7.91 49.92
N GLY A 616 -19.01 8.50 50.22
CA GLY A 616 -19.19 9.90 50.56
C GLY A 616 -18.58 10.32 51.90
N GLY A 617 -18.68 11.62 52.14
CA GLY A 617 -17.89 12.37 53.13
C GLY A 617 -18.14 12.07 54.60
N ASN A 618 -17.09 12.34 55.39
CA ASN A 618 -17.15 13.09 56.65
C ASN A 618 -15.73 13.57 57.02
N SER A 619 -15.63 14.83 57.46
CA SER A 619 -14.40 15.47 57.95
C SER A 619 -14.17 15.17 59.46
N PRO A 620 -13.07 15.63 60.09
CA PRO A 620 -12.08 14.80 60.78
C PRO A 620 -12.23 14.81 62.32
N PRO A 621 -11.48 13.96 63.07
CA PRO A 621 -10.41 14.58 63.87
C PRO A 621 -9.13 13.73 64.11
N SER A 622 -8.01 14.46 64.14
CA SER A 622 -6.84 14.44 65.04
C SER A 622 -6.13 13.14 65.50
N THR A 623 -4.82 13.14 65.19
CA THR A 623 -3.64 12.84 66.05
C THR A 623 -3.46 11.43 66.62
N SER A 624 -2.43 10.72 66.16
CA SER A 624 -1.17 10.55 66.92
C SER A 624 -0.14 9.74 66.12
N GLU A 625 1.11 10.20 66.18
CA GLU A 625 2.32 9.64 65.59
C GLU A 625 2.64 8.22 66.08
N GLY A 626 3.26 7.41 65.21
CA GLY A 626 3.83 6.11 65.57
C GLY A 626 4.31 5.30 64.36
N GLU A 627 5.55 5.57 63.94
CA GLU A 627 6.51 4.68 63.23
C GLU A 627 6.13 4.01 61.89
N SER A 628 6.84 4.42 60.84
CA SER A 628 7.05 3.64 59.59
C SER A 628 8.06 2.50 59.84
N PRO A 629 8.08 1.39 59.06
CA PRO A 629 8.51 1.47 57.66
C PRO A 629 7.76 0.52 56.71
N SER A 630 7.36 1.03 55.54
CA SER A 630 7.73 0.47 54.23
C SER A 630 6.88 1.11 53.13
N VAL A 631 7.58 1.48 52.07
CA VAL A 631 7.09 2.17 50.88
C VAL A 631 5.94 1.38 50.22
N PRO A 632 4.84 2.02 49.77
CA PRO A 632 3.80 1.33 49.03
C PRO A 632 4.37 0.83 47.69
N ALA A 633 4.17 -0.45 47.39
CA ALA A 633 4.61 -1.07 46.15
C ALA A 633 3.99 -0.35 44.94
N THR A 634 4.82 0.34 44.16
CA THR A 634 4.46 0.87 42.84
C THR A 634 3.90 -0.25 41.97
N PRO A 635 2.83 -0.01 41.18
CA PRO A 635 2.31 -1.01 40.26
C PRO A 635 3.40 -1.45 39.27
N ARG A 636 3.60 -2.76 39.13
CA ARG A 636 4.59 -3.41 38.26
C ARG A 636 4.19 -3.28 36.80
N ALA A 637 4.32 -2.08 36.24
CA ALA A 637 4.03 -1.79 34.85
C ALA A 637 5.24 -2.06 33.95
N PRO A 638 5.03 -2.62 32.74
CA PRO A 638 6.10 -2.74 31.75
C PRO A 638 6.57 -1.37 31.28
N SER A 639 7.76 -1.33 30.69
CA SER A 639 8.31 -0.15 30.04
C SER A 639 8.97 -0.55 28.74
N PHE A 640 8.69 0.22 27.69
CA PHE A 640 9.02 -0.16 26.33
C PHE A 640 10.25 0.58 25.82
N LEU A 641 10.78 0.09 24.70
CA LEU A 641 11.83 0.76 23.94
C LEU A 641 11.47 2.23 23.68
N SER A 642 12.34 3.14 24.11
CA SER A 642 12.23 4.56 23.80
C SER A 642 13.14 4.92 22.64
N ARG A 643 12.56 5.37 21.52
CA ARG A 643 13.32 5.85 20.36
C ARG A 643 14.14 7.11 20.63
N GLN A 644 13.86 7.81 21.73
CA GLN A 644 14.53 9.05 22.13
C GLN A 644 15.75 8.81 23.03
N LYS A 645 15.95 7.58 23.53
CA LYS A 645 17.10 7.21 24.37
C LYS A 645 18.07 6.33 23.58
N PRO A 646 19.40 6.46 23.80
CA PRO A 646 20.36 5.63 23.11
C PRO A 646 20.17 4.15 23.46
N VAL A 647 20.34 3.28 22.47
CA VAL A 647 20.40 1.82 22.65
C VAL A 647 21.86 1.42 22.56
N LYS A 648 22.37 0.73 23.58
CA LYS A 648 23.73 0.21 23.61
C LYS A 648 23.74 -1.20 23.04
N ILE A 649 24.60 -1.47 22.06
CA ILE A 649 24.80 -2.82 21.53
C ILE A 649 26.05 -3.39 22.18
N ARG A 650 25.89 -4.45 22.96
CA ARG A 650 27.02 -5.23 23.50
C ARG A 650 27.27 -6.43 22.57
N GLN A 651 28.51 -6.59 22.14
CA GLN A 651 28.95 -7.80 21.43
C GLN A 651 29.18 -8.92 22.45
N GLY A 652 28.37 -9.99 22.40
CA GLY A 652 28.64 -11.25 23.09
C GLY A 652 29.72 -12.07 22.41
N ARG A 653 29.95 -13.31 22.87
CA ARG A 653 30.89 -14.24 22.22
C ARG A 653 30.35 -14.73 20.86
N LYS A 654 29.03 -14.92 20.73
CA LYS A 654 28.39 -15.37 19.49
C LYS A 654 27.13 -14.58 19.10
N LEU A 655 26.49 -13.86 20.03
CA LEU A 655 25.28 -13.05 19.78
C LEU A 655 25.43 -11.57 20.21
N PRO A 656 24.92 -10.61 19.44
CA PRO A 656 24.76 -9.23 19.89
C PRO A 656 23.56 -9.08 20.85
N HIS A 657 23.71 -8.23 21.86
CA HIS A 657 22.69 -7.94 22.88
C HIS A 657 22.38 -6.44 22.90
N TRP A 658 21.09 -6.08 22.80
CA TRP A 658 20.64 -4.68 22.77
C TRP A 658 20.16 -4.27 24.16
N GLU A 659 20.74 -3.21 24.70
CA GLU A 659 20.47 -2.76 26.06
C GLU A 659 19.99 -1.30 26.09
N GLN A 660 18.88 -1.09 26.77
CA GLN A 660 18.35 0.23 27.12
C GLN A 660 17.90 0.23 28.59
N GLU A 661 18.35 1.24 29.32
CA GLU A 661 18.07 1.37 30.75
C GLU A 661 16.57 1.52 31.03
N GLY A 662 16.07 0.70 31.96
CA GLY A 662 14.69 0.73 32.41
C GLY A 662 13.70 0.11 31.43
N ALA A 663 14.12 -0.55 30.36
CA ALA A 663 13.24 -1.28 29.45
C ALA A 663 12.89 -2.70 29.95
N THR A 664 11.80 -3.27 29.44
CA THR A 664 11.39 -4.66 29.66
C THR A 664 12.01 -5.57 28.59
N TYR A 665 12.39 -6.77 29.00
CA TYR A 665 13.00 -7.79 28.14
C TYR A 665 12.25 -9.11 28.25
N ALA A 666 12.06 -9.79 27.12
CA ALA A 666 11.75 -11.22 27.07
C ALA A 666 13.06 -11.99 26.85
N ILE A 667 13.28 -13.04 27.64
CA ILE A 667 14.56 -13.73 27.70
C ILE A 667 14.33 -15.23 27.64
N THR A 668 15.16 -15.92 26.86
CA THR A 668 15.22 -17.37 26.81
C THR A 668 16.63 -17.85 27.11
N PHE A 669 16.80 -18.70 28.10
CA PHE A 669 18.07 -19.40 28.37
C PHE A 669 17.84 -20.90 28.55
N ARG A 670 18.82 -21.71 28.16
CA ARG A 670 18.63 -23.16 27.94
C ARG A 670 19.81 -24.00 28.40
N GLN A 671 19.56 -25.31 28.59
CA GLN A 671 20.60 -26.28 28.88
C GLN A 671 21.55 -26.47 27.68
N GLY A 672 22.82 -26.75 27.91
CA GLY A 672 23.83 -26.83 26.83
C GLY A 672 23.63 -28.00 25.84
N ASP A 673 22.84 -28.99 26.22
CA ASP A 673 22.49 -30.18 25.44
C ASP A 673 21.04 -30.17 24.91
N SER A 674 20.29 -29.09 25.16
CA SER A 674 18.88 -28.94 24.75
C SER A 674 18.65 -28.96 23.23
N ILE A 675 19.70 -28.73 22.43
CA ILE A 675 19.62 -28.78 20.98
C ILE A 675 20.52 -29.90 20.42
N PRO A 676 19.96 -30.86 19.67
CA PRO A 676 20.71 -31.93 19.03
C PRO A 676 21.91 -31.44 18.22
N ALA A 677 22.98 -32.24 18.19
CA ALA A 677 24.21 -31.89 17.46
C ALA A 677 23.99 -31.78 15.93
N THR A 678 23.05 -32.56 15.39
CA THR A 678 22.65 -32.53 13.96
C THR A 678 22.02 -31.19 13.60
N ILE A 679 21.03 -30.75 14.37
CA ILE A 679 20.35 -29.45 14.19
C ILE A 679 21.34 -28.29 14.32
N ARG A 680 22.27 -28.38 15.29
CA ARG A 680 23.35 -27.37 15.42
C ARG A 680 24.28 -27.33 14.21
N GLN A 681 24.59 -28.46 13.58
CA GLN A 681 25.43 -28.51 12.38
C GLN A 681 24.71 -27.95 11.15
N GLU A 682 23.44 -28.29 10.97
CA GLU A 682 22.59 -27.76 9.89
C GLU A 682 22.49 -26.23 9.97
N TRP A 683 22.28 -25.69 11.16
CA TRP A 683 22.26 -24.24 11.36
C TRP A 683 23.61 -23.57 11.17
N GLN A 684 24.71 -24.22 11.56
CA GLN A 684 26.05 -23.68 11.30
C GLN A 684 26.35 -23.62 9.81
N GLN A 685 25.91 -24.63 9.05
CA GLN A 685 26.03 -24.66 7.59
C GLN A 685 25.18 -23.58 6.94
N GLU A 686 23.92 -23.43 7.36
CA GLU A 686 23.03 -22.39 6.82
C GLU A 686 23.52 -20.99 7.20
N ARG A 687 23.97 -20.77 8.45
CA ARG A 687 24.58 -19.51 8.87
C ARG A 687 25.85 -19.19 8.06
N ALA A 688 26.70 -20.17 7.79
CA ALA A 688 27.90 -19.99 6.97
C ALA A 688 27.53 -19.61 5.52
N ARG A 689 26.52 -20.28 4.94
CA ARG A 689 25.97 -19.96 3.63
C ARG A 689 25.44 -18.51 3.56
N LEU A 690 24.65 -18.11 4.55
CA LEU A 690 24.10 -16.76 4.66
C LEU A 690 25.18 -15.69 4.86
N THR A 691 26.23 -16.01 5.63
CA THR A 691 27.38 -15.10 5.84
C THR A 691 28.21 -14.93 4.58
N ASN A 692 28.41 -16.00 3.79
CA ASN A 692 29.12 -15.93 2.51
C ASN A 692 28.36 -15.10 1.47
N LEU A 693 27.04 -15.27 1.38
CA LEU A 693 26.16 -14.46 0.52
C LEU A 693 26.26 -12.94 0.82
N LEU A 694 26.45 -12.58 2.10
CA LEU A 694 26.64 -11.19 2.51
C LEU A 694 28.03 -10.63 2.17
N GLN A 695 29.06 -11.48 2.12
CA GLN A 695 30.43 -11.06 1.77
C GLN A 695 30.63 -10.89 0.26
N GLU A 696 29.80 -11.54 -0.57
CA GLU A 696 29.83 -11.45 -2.04
C GLU A 696 29.11 -10.21 -2.60
N GLY A 697 28.72 -9.25 -1.75
CA GLY A 697 28.09 -7.99 -2.19
C GLY A 697 26.61 -8.11 -2.54
N GLY A 698 25.94 -9.19 -2.15
CA GLY A 698 24.50 -9.35 -2.34
C GLY A 698 23.68 -8.38 -1.47
N THR A 699 22.69 -7.71 -2.07
CA THR A 699 21.66 -6.96 -1.33
C THR A 699 20.89 -7.89 -0.38
N LEU A 700 20.77 -7.50 0.89
CA LEU A 700 19.89 -8.13 1.88
C LEU A 700 18.43 -8.07 1.40
N THR A 701 17.91 -9.16 0.85
CA THR A 701 16.52 -9.26 0.40
C THR A 701 15.57 -9.49 1.58
N GLU A 702 14.30 -9.10 1.44
CA GLU A 702 13.20 -9.45 2.37
C GLU A 702 13.13 -10.97 2.63
N GLU A 703 13.43 -11.80 1.62
CA GLU A 703 13.54 -13.25 1.73
C GLU A 703 14.62 -13.69 2.72
N PHE A 704 15.75 -12.97 2.78
CA PHE A 704 16.82 -13.23 3.73
C PHE A 704 16.37 -12.95 5.17
N TYR A 705 15.70 -11.81 5.40
CA TYR A 705 15.14 -11.46 6.71
C TYR A 705 14.02 -12.41 7.13
N ALA A 706 13.14 -12.81 6.21
CA ALA A 706 12.09 -13.79 6.45
C ALA A 706 12.67 -15.17 6.79
N ARG A 707 13.72 -15.62 6.08
CA ARG A 707 14.40 -16.89 6.37
C ARG A 707 15.13 -16.86 7.72
N LEU A 708 15.80 -15.74 8.05
CA LEU A 708 16.45 -15.56 9.35
C LEU A 708 15.43 -15.60 10.49
N GLN A 709 14.26 -14.98 10.30
CA GLN A 709 13.16 -14.98 11.26
C GLN A 709 12.48 -16.37 11.41
N SER A 710 12.33 -17.12 10.31
CA SER A 710 11.79 -18.50 10.31
C SER A 710 12.74 -19.47 11.05
N LEU A 711 14.04 -19.39 10.80
CA LEU A 711 15.04 -20.21 11.49
C LEU A 711 14.98 -20.07 13.02
N PHE A 712 14.84 -18.84 13.54
CA PHE A 712 14.79 -18.61 14.98
C PHE A 712 13.44 -18.93 15.63
N ARG A 713 12.30 -18.68 14.96
CA ARG A 713 10.96 -18.88 15.56
C ARG A 713 10.36 -20.26 15.34
N GLU A 714 10.73 -20.96 14.27
CA GLU A 714 10.10 -22.23 13.91
C GLU A 714 10.99 -23.41 14.25
N GLU A 715 12.29 -23.36 13.92
CA GLU A 715 13.18 -24.51 14.12
C GLU A 715 13.78 -24.57 15.52
N VAL A 716 14.22 -23.44 16.10
CA VAL A 716 14.80 -23.42 17.46
C VAL A 716 13.74 -23.71 18.52
N ASP A 717 12.60 -23.04 18.44
CA ASP A 717 11.50 -23.25 19.38
C ASP A 717 10.93 -24.66 19.24
N ALA A 718 10.76 -25.21 18.03
CA ALA A 718 10.32 -26.60 17.88
C ALA A 718 11.33 -27.60 18.45
N ALA A 719 12.63 -27.36 18.29
CA ALA A 719 13.67 -28.23 18.88
C ALA A 719 13.70 -28.16 20.42
N LEU A 720 13.40 -26.99 20.99
CA LEU A 720 13.28 -26.80 22.43
C LEU A 720 12.01 -27.43 22.99
N ASP A 721 10.87 -27.19 22.33
CA ASP A 721 9.54 -27.74 22.66
C ASP A 721 9.53 -29.28 22.57
N ALA A 722 10.33 -29.86 21.67
CA ALA A 722 10.51 -31.31 21.54
C ALA A 722 11.22 -31.97 22.74
N GLY A 723 11.73 -31.20 23.71
CA GLY A 723 12.26 -31.74 24.97
C GLY A 723 13.54 -32.57 24.79
N HIS A 724 14.42 -32.17 23.87
CA HIS A 724 15.71 -32.83 23.67
C HIS A 724 16.72 -32.51 24.78
N GLY A 725 17.76 -33.36 24.90
CA GLY A 725 18.82 -33.22 25.90
C GLY A 725 18.52 -33.96 27.19
N SER A 726 19.19 -33.58 28.27
CA SER A 726 19.07 -34.22 29.59
C SER A 726 17.81 -33.83 30.36
N CYS A 727 17.11 -32.75 29.95
CA CYS A 727 15.85 -32.29 30.53
C CYS A 727 15.86 -32.18 32.06
N LEU A 728 17.00 -31.74 32.62
CA LEU A 728 17.21 -31.74 34.07
C LEU A 728 16.27 -30.79 34.84
N LEU A 729 15.57 -29.87 34.17
CA LEU A 729 14.57 -28.99 34.82
C LEU A 729 13.21 -29.67 34.95
N ALA A 730 13.00 -30.87 34.39
CA ALA A 730 11.87 -31.71 34.77
C ALA A 730 12.01 -32.23 36.21
N ASN A 731 13.21 -32.18 36.80
CA ASN A 731 13.42 -32.49 38.21
C ASN A 731 12.82 -31.41 39.10
N GLU A 732 11.83 -31.77 39.89
CA GLU A 732 11.05 -30.84 40.72
C GLU A 732 11.91 -30.02 41.70
N ALA A 733 12.92 -30.64 42.31
CA ALA A 733 13.80 -29.95 43.27
C ALA A 733 14.68 -28.89 42.60
N LEU A 734 15.18 -29.19 41.40
CA LEU A 734 15.99 -28.23 40.63
C LEU A 734 15.12 -27.11 40.02
N ALA A 735 13.93 -27.45 39.52
CA ALA A 735 12.96 -26.50 38.99
C ALA A 735 12.45 -25.54 40.07
N SER A 736 12.13 -26.06 41.26
CA SER A 736 11.72 -25.24 42.41
C SER A 736 12.84 -24.31 42.86
N ALA A 737 14.08 -24.80 42.94
CA ALA A 737 15.21 -23.97 43.33
C ALA A 737 15.56 -22.88 42.30
N LEU A 738 15.31 -23.14 41.01
CA LEU A 738 15.40 -22.13 39.96
C LEU A 738 14.29 -21.09 40.11
N GLU A 739 13.04 -21.51 40.32
CA GLU A 739 11.91 -20.61 40.54
C GLU A 739 12.16 -19.69 41.76
N ASP A 740 12.66 -20.24 42.87
CA ASP A 740 13.04 -19.48 44.05
C ASP A 740 14.15 -18.46 43.73
N SER A 741 15.12 -18.84 42.87
CA SER A 741 16.19 -17.95 42.43
C SER A 741 15.67 -16.79 41.56
N LEU A 742 14.69 -17.03 40.70
CA LEU A 742 14.00 -16.00 39.91
C LEU A 742 13.24 -15.03 40.81
N ARG A 743 12.64 -15.51 41.90
CA ARG A 743 11.87 -14.67 42.83
C ARG A 743 12.75 -13.93 43.86
N ARG A 744 13.96 -14.42 44.13
CA ARG A 744 14.78 -13.99 45.29
C ARG A 744 15.12 -12.51 45.34
N PHE A 745 15.34 -11.87 44.19
CA PHE A 745 15.73 -10.46 44.07
C PHE A 745 14.68 -9.61 43.34
N ASP A 746 13.46 -10.13 43.24
CA ASP A 746 12.33 -9.42 42.65
C ASP A 746 11.95 -8.20 43.52
N GLY A 747 11.89 -7.02 42.91
CA GLY A 747 11.74 -5.73 43.58
C GLY A 747 13.04 -5.10 44.10
N GLU A 748 14.16 -5.84 44.10
CA GLU A 748 15.48 -5.34 44.54
C GLU A 748 16.43 -5.11 43.36
N ARG A 749 16.61 -6.12 42.49
CA ARG A 749 17.50 -6.03 41.31
C ARG A 749 16.74 -5.91 39.99
N TYR A 750 15.51 -6.41 39.97
CA TYR A 750 14.64 -6.41 38.81
C TYR A 750 13.18 -6.56 39.24
N HIS A 751 12.24 -6.23 38.37
CA HIS A 751 10.86 -6.68 38.47
C HIS A 751 10.66 -7.92 37.60
N LEU A 752 10.32 -9.04 38.25
CA LEU A 752 9.91 -10.27 37.58
C LEU A 752 8.44 -10.13 37.18
N LEU A 753 8.15 -10.22 35.88
CA LEU A 753 6.80 -10.01 35.35
C LEU A 753 6.11 -11.35 35.07
N ALA A 754 6.76 -12.25 34.32
CA ALA A 754 6.26 -13.59 34.04
C ALA A 754 7.43 -14.55 33.77
N TRP A 755 7.24 -15.85 33.98
CA TRP A 755 8.24 -16.86 33.65
C TRP A 755 7.60 -18.21 33.34
N CYS A 756 8.32 -19.02 32.58
CA CYS A 756 8.02 -20.41 32.32
C CYS A 756 9.31 -21.22 32.33
N ILE A 757 9.39 -22.21 33.22
CA ILE A 757 10.48 -23.18 33.32
C ILE A 757 10.00 -24.44 32.60
N MET A 758 10.61 -24.72 31.46
CA MET A 758 10.38 -25.90 30.62
C MET A 758 11.42 -26.98 30.98
N PRO A 759 11.24 -28.24 30.58
CA PRO A 759 12.13 -29.35 30.94
C PRO A 759 13.63 -29.12 30.64
N ASN A 760 13.95 -28.39 29.57
CA ASN A 760 15.33 -28.14 29.10
C ASN A 760 15.67 -26.64 28.90
N HIS A 761 14.72 -25.71 29.11
CA HIS A 761 14.92 -24.28 28.91
C HIS A 761 13.97 -23.42 29.76
N VAL A 762 14.19 -22.10 29.76
CA VAL A 762 13.46 -21.16 30.60
C VAL A 762 13.15 -19.90 29.81
N HIS A 763 11.91 -19.45 29.87
CA HIS A 763 11.47 -18.15 29.37
C HIS A 763 11.15 -17.21 30.53
N VAL A 764 11.59 -15.95 30.45
CA VAL A 764 11.39 -14.94 31.50
C VAL A 764 11.08 -13.59 30.88
N LEU A 765 10.05 -12.92 31.39
CA LEU A 765 9.74 -11.52 31.14
C LEU A 765 10.16 -10.70 32.36
N ILE A 766 11.10 -9.79 32.17
CA ILE A 766 11.80 -9.10 33.25
C ILE A 766 12.08 -7.63 32.92
N LYS A 767 12.04 -6.78 33.95
CA LYS A 767 12.50 -5.39 33.88
C LYS A 767 13.65 -5.18 34.88
N PRO A 768 14.91 -5.06 34.43
CA PRO A 768 16.03 -4.69 35.29
C PRO A 768 15.78 -3.34 35.98
N LEU A 769 16.17 -3.22 37.25
CA LEU A 769 16.14 -1.95 37.98
C LEU A 769 17.43 -1.15 37.74
N PRO A 770 17.42 0.18 37.90
CA PRO A 770 18.60 1.02 37.69
C PRO A 770 19.82 0.52 38.49
N GLY A 771 21.00 0.50 37.84
CA GLY A 771 22.25 0.01 38.45
C GLY A 771 22.48 -1.50 38.36
N HIS A 772 21.56 -2.26 37.78
CA HIS A 772 21.72 -3.69 37.52
C HIS A 772 21.63 -4.00 36.03
N ASP A 773 22.65 -4.66 35.48
CA ASP A 773 22.62 -5.12 34.10
C ASP A 773 22.03 -6.52 33.97
N LEU A 774 21.51 -6.81 32.78
CA LEU A 774 20.81 -8.06 32.50
C LEU A 774 21.74 -9.29 32.53
N GLN A 775 23.00 -9.12 32.17
CA GLN A 775 24.00 -10.19 32.17
C GLN A 775 24.35 -10.63 33.58
N GLU A 776 24.53 -9.68 34.51
CA GLU A 776 24.77 -9.95 35.94
C GLU A 776 23.59 -10.70 36.57
N ILE A 777 22.35 -10.30 36.24
CA ILE A 777 21.13 -10.96 36.72
C ILE A 777 21.09 -12.42 36.23
N LEU A 778 21.27 -12.65 34.93
CA LEU A 778 21.26 -14.01 34.38
C LEU A 778 22.44 -14.86 34.87
N HIS A 779 23.62 -14.26 35.03
CA HIS A 779 24.78 -14.96 35.58
C HIS A 779 24.48 -15.45 37.00
N SER A 780 23.82 -14.63 37.82
CA SER A 780 23.41 -15.01 39.18
C SER A 780 22.48 -16.23 39.16
N TRP A 781 21.44 -16.23 38.32
CA TRP A 781 20.51 -17.36 38.22
C TRP A 781 21.17 -18.63 37.69
N LYS A 782 21.94 -18.53 36.60
CA LYS A 782 22.60 -19.66 35.93
C LYS A 782 23.69 -20.27 36.81
N SER A 783 24.49 -19.42 37.47
CA SER A 783 25.56 -19.88 38.36
C SER A 783 24.99 -20.60 39.58
N TYR A 784 24.02 -20.02 40.28
CA TYR A 784 23.41 -20.63 41.46
C TYR A 784 22.82 -22.02 41.16
N THR A 785 21.99 -22.10 40.12
CA THR A 785 21.31 -23.35 39.75
C THR A 785 22.26 -24.39 39.16
N GLY A 786 23.29 -23.98 38.41
CA GLY A 786 24.33 -24.88 37.92
C GLY A 786 25.16 -25.51 39.05
N HIS A 787 25.53 -24.72 40.07
CA HIS A 787 26.22 -25.25 41.25
C HIS A 787 25.34 -26.20 42.06
N LEU A 788 24.04 -25.89 42.19
CA LEU A 788 23.10 -26.75 42.88
C LEU A 788 22.92 -28.10 42.17
N ALA A 789 22.74 -28.10 40.86
CA ALA A 789 22.66 -29.32 40.05
C ALA A 789 23.91 -30.20 40.19
N LYS A 790 25.10 -29.58 40.17
CA LYS A 790 26.37 -30.28 40.39
C LYS A 790 26.50 -30.85 41.80
N LYS A 791 26.08 -30.10 42.83
CA LYS A 791 26.10 -30.55 44.23
C LYS A 791 25.15 -31.72 44.49
N GLN A 792 24.03 -31.77 43.77
CA GLN A 792 23.06 -32.86 43.83
C GLN A 792 23.45 -34.07 42.95
N GLY A 793 24.58 -34.01 42.24
CA GLY A 793 25.03 -35.09 41.37
C GLY A 793 24.22 -35.23 40.08
N LEU A 794 23.46 -34.21 39.69
CA LEU A 794 22.58 -34.24 38.51
C LEU A 794 23.34 -33.98 37.20
N CYS A 795 24.49 -33.29 37.25
CA CYS A 795 25.33 -33.05 36.07
C CYS A 795 26.83 -32.94 36.42
N GLU A 796 27.69 -33.51 35.57
CA GLU A 796 29.16 -33.37 35.67
C GLU A 796 29.70 -32.18 34.86
N LYS A 797 28.97 -31.80 33.79
CA LYS A 797 29.25 -30.68 32.89
C LYS A 797 28.45 -29.43 33.29
N PRO A 798 28.82 -28.22 32.82
CA PRO A 798 28.00 -27.03 33.03
C PRO A 798 26.56 -27.25 32.54
N LEU A 799 25.58 -26.97 33.41
CA LEU A 799 24.16 -27.17 33.13
C LEU A 799 23.66 -26.28 31.97
N TRP A 800 24.05 -25.01 32.00
CA TRP A 800 23.54 -24.00 31.07
C TRP A 800 24.47 -23.78 29.89
N GLU A 801 23.87 -23.49 28.73
CA GLU A 801 24.60 -22.92 27.59
C GLU A 801 25.26 -21.59 28.01
N GLU A 802 26.38 -21.22 27.39
CA GLU A 802 27.11 -20.00 27.78
C GLU A 802 26.25 -18.74 27.58
N GLU A 803 25.60 -18.61 26.42
CA GLU A 803 24.81 -17.44 26.05
C GLU A 803 23.30 -17.64 26.25
N TYR A 804 22.56 -16.55 26.15
CA TYR A 804 21.09 -16.50 26.23
C TYR A 804 20.55 -15.67 25.07
N TYR A 805 19.26 -15.80 24.81
CA TYR A 805 18.54 -14.94 23.87
C TYR A 805 17.75 -13.89 24.65
N ASP A 806 17.78 -12.65 24.20
CA ASP A 806 17.00 -11.54 24.73
C ASP A 806 16.31 -10.79 23.59
N HIS A 807 15.11 -10.32 23.90
CA HIS A 807 14.27 -9.50 23.04
C HIS A 807 13.81 -8.28 23.82
N LEU A 808 14.25 -7.12 23.38
CA LEU A 808 13.87 -5.82 23.95
C LEU A 808 12.43 -5.49 23.52
N ILE A 809 11.54 -5.34 24.51
CA ILE A 809 10.12 -5.13 24.27
C ILE A 809 9.87 -3.74 23.68
N ARG A 810 9.22 -3.70 22.53
CA ARG A 810 9.10 -2.49 21.70
C ARG A 810 7.90 -1.62 22.04
N ASP A 811 6.79 -2.26 22.35
CA ASP A 811 5.49 -1.64 22.62
C ASP A 811 4.60 -2.62 23.41
N GLU A 812 3.37 -2.19 23.67
CA GLU A 812 2.39 -2.95 24.46
C GLU A 812 1.91 -4.23 23.76
N ALA A 813 1.80 -4.21 22.43
CA ALA A 813 1.40 -5.39 21.65
C ALA A 813 2.51 -6.45 21.65
N ASP A 814 3.76 -6.04 21.45
CA ASP A 814 4.94 -6.89 21.56
C ASP A 814 5.07 -7.46 22.99
N TRP A 815 4.82 -6.65 24.01
CA TRP A 815 4.78 -7.10 25.41
C TRP A 815 3.73 -8.18 25.63
N PHE A 816 2.50 -7.98 25.14
CA PHE A 816 1.41 -8.92 25.31
C PHE A 816 1.67 -10.24 24.58
N ASN A 817 2.22 -10.17 23.36
CA ASN A 817 2.62 -11.35 22.59
C ASN A 817 3.67 -12.17 23.34
N GLN A 818 4.69 -11.52 23.89
CA GLN A 818 5.73 -12.19 24.68
C GLN A 818 5.15 -12.76 25.98
N LEU A 819 4.26 -12.03 26.66
CA LEU A 819 3.58 -12.53 27.86
C LEU A 819 2.76 -13.80 27.57
N CYS A 820 1.93 -13.78 26.52
CA CYS A 820 1.17 -14.95 26.10
C CYS A 820 2.09 -16.10 25.70
N TYR A 821 3.17 -15.83 24.97
CA TYR A 821 4.15 -16.84 24.59
C TYR A 821 4.78 -17.51 25.82
N VAL A 822 5.22 -16.74 26.81
CA VAL A 822 5.80 -17.29 28.05
C VAL A 822 4.78 -18.15 28.79
N LEU A 823 3.55 -17.67 28.96
CA LEU A 823 2.54 -18.37 29.77
C LEU A 823 1.95 -19.61 29.09
N LYS A 824 1.84 -19.59 27.76
CA LYS A 824 1.21 -20.66 26.97
C LYS A 824 2.22 -21.68 26.41
N ASN A 825 3.50 -21.49 26.67
CA ASN A 825 4.57 -22.35 26.14
C ASN A 825 4.39 -23.84 26.51
N PRO A 826 4.00 -24.21 27.75
CA PRO A 826 3.76 -25.61 28.10
C PRO A 826 2.64 -26.26 27.27
N GLN A 827 1.52 -25.54 27.06
CA GLN A 827 0.41 -26.03 26.24
C GLN A 827 0.83 -26.17 24.78
N LYS A 828 1.61 -25.22 24.25
CA LYS A 828 2.16 -25.30 22.89
C LYS A 828 3.07 -26.53 22.71
N ALA A 829 3.88 -26.85 23.71
CA ALA A 829 4.73 -28.04 23.71
C ALA A 829 3.98 -29.35 24.04
N GLY A 830 2.68 -29.29 24.33
CA GLY A 830 1.87 -30.47 24.68
C GLY A 830 2.22 -31.09 26.03
N LEU A 831 2.82 -30.32 26.96
CA LEU A 831 3.24 -30.81 28.27
C LEU A 831 2.09 -30.77 29.30
N THR A 832 1.90 -31.86 30.03
CA THR A 832 0.96 -31.96 31.17
C THR A 832 1.66 -31.93 32.53
N GLU A 833 2.97 -32.21 32.58
CA GLU A 833 3.81 -32.20 33.78
C GLU A 833 5.26 -31.81 33.43
N GLY A 834 6.11 -31.58 34.45
CA GLY A 834 7.54 -31.28 34.25
C GLY A 834 7.85 -29.84 33.83
N PHE A 835 6.92 -28.91 34.01
CA PHE A 835 7.10 -27.46 33.80
C PHE A 835 6.64 -26.64 35.01
N ARG A 836 7.05 -25.37 35.09
CA ARG A 836 6.53 -24.40 36.08
C ARG A 836 6.26 -23.06 35.41
N VAL A 837 5.08 -22.50 35.59
CA VAL A 837 4.70 -21.21 35.02
C VAL A 837 4.23 -20.27 36.13
N GLY A 838 4.54 -18.97 36.01
CA GLY A 838 4.01 -17.99 36.93
C GLY A 838 4.11 -16.56 36.43
N SER A 839 3.37 -15.67 37.10
CA SER A 839 3.27 -14.26 36.77
C SER A 839 3.08 -13.42 38.02
N GLN A 840 3.60 -12.19 37.99
CA GLN A 840 3.43 -11.18 39.05
C GLN A 840 2.91 -9.84 38.48
N ILE A 841 2.24 -9.88 37.33
CA ILE A 841 1.57 -8.72 36.73
C ILE A 841 0.34 -8.31 37.56
N CYS A 842 0.01 -7.00 37.59
CA CYS A 842 -1.11 -6.53 38.40
C CYS A 842 -2.47 -7.04 37.89
N ALA A 843 -3.51 -6.99 38.74
CA ALA A 843 -4.84 -7.54 38.44
C ALA A 843 -5.46 -7.02 37.12
N ARG A 844 -5.14 -5.78 36.72
CA ARG A 844 -5.50 -5.19 35.42
C ARG A 844 -5.02 -6.02 34.22
N TRP A 845 -3.89 -6.71 34.35
CA TRP A 845 -3.28 -7.53 33.31
C TRP A 845 -3.41 -9.04 33.57
N ALA A 846 -3.81 -9.44 34.78
CA ALA A 846 -3.95 -10.84 35.19
C ALA A 846 -5.22 -11.52 34.64
N GLY A 847 -6.28 -10.75 34.31
CA GLY A 847 -7.54 -11.27 33.78
C GLY A 847 -7.41 -12.03 32.45
N ALA A 848 -6.34 -11.80 31.69
CA ALA A 848 -6.09 -12.44 30.40
C ALA A 848 -5.32 -13.77 30.48
N ALA A 849 -4.88 -14.20 31.69
CA ALA A 849 -3.92 -15.31 31.87
C ALA A 849 -4.51 -16.58 32.52
N ARG A 850 -5.82 -16.68 32.76
CA ARG A 850 -6.42 -17.91 33.30
C ARG A 850 -6.57 -18.97 32.20
N THR A 851 -6.13 -20.20 32.48
CA THR A 851 -6.24 -21.37 31.59
C THR A 851 -7.40 -22.27 32.02
N GLU A 852 -8.13 -22.86 31.07
CA GLU A 852 -8.97 -24.05 31.33
C GLU A 852 -8.06 -25.18 31.83
N GLY A 853 -8.33 -25.73 33.02
CA GLY A 853 -7.64 -26.92 33.52
C GLY A 853 -7.08 -26.91 34.94
N ASP A 854 -7.42 -25.95 35.82
CA ASP A 854 -7.13 -26.12 37.25
C ASP A 854 -7.92 -27.31 37.83
N PRO A 855 -7.28 -28.26 38.54
CA PRO A 855 -8.00 -29.37 39.14
C PRO A 855 -8.99 -28.84 40.19
N PRO A 856 -10.19 -29.43 40.32
CA PRO A 856 -11.17 -28.97 41.30
C PRO A 856 -10.59 -29.21 42.69
N SER A 857 -10.43 -28.14 43.48
CA SER A 857 -10.26 -28.32 44.91
C SER A 857 -11.50 -29.05 45.43
N GLU A 858 -11.32 -30.29 45.88
CA GLU A 858 -12.32 -31.07 46.58
C GLU A 858 -12.72 -30.36 47.88
N ALA A 859 -13.67 -29.45 47.74
CA ALA A 859 -14.51 -28.94 48.82
C ALA A 859 -15.86 -28.60 48.19
N ALA A 860 -16.52 -29.63 47.66
CA ALA A 860 -17.93 -29.56 47.27
C ALA A 860 -18.78 -29.35 48.53
N GLY A 861 -19.05 -28.08 48.81
CA GLY A 861 -20.05 -27.64 49.76
C GLY A 861 -20.77 -26.43 49.20
N SER A 862 -21.77 -26.67 48.34
CA SER A 862 -22.91 -25.78 48.13
C SER A 862 -22.57 -24.28 48.16
N GLN A 863 -21.94 -23.75 47.10
CA GLN A 863 -22.00 -22.31 46.83
C GLN A 863 -22.69 -22.10 45.50
N ARG A 864 -23.85 -21.45 45.59
CA ARG A 864 -24.64 -20.91 44.48
C ARG A 864 -23.69 -20.15 43.54
N ARG A 865 -23.85 -20.32 42.22
CA ARG A 865 -23.33 -19.35 41.24
C ARG A 865 -23.78 -17.97 41.73
N SER A 866 -22.82 -17.08 41.98
CA SER A 866 -23.11 -15.69 42.33
C SER A 866 -23.90 -15.08 41.18
N GLU A 867 -25.13 -14.66 41.46
CA GLU A 867 -26.10 -14.08 40.53
C GLU A 867 -25.71 -12.65 40.05
N ASP A 868 -24.42 -12.30 39.99
CA ASP A 868 -23.97 -10.89 39.94
C ASP A 868 -22.78 -10.58 39.02
N GLU A 869 -22.40 -11.47 38.08
CA GLU A 869 -21.48 -11.08 36.99
C GLU A 869 -22.28 -10.50 35.82
N SER A 870 -22.20 -9.17 35.65
CA SER A 870 -22.79 -8.49 34.49
C SER A 870 -22.14 -8.98 33.18
N PRO A 871 -22.91 -9.18 32.10
CA PRO A 871 -22.36 -9.70 30.84
C PRO A 871 -21.31 -8.75 30.25
N SER A 872 -20.25 -9.31 29.65
CA SER A 872 -19.17 -8.55 29.00
C SER A 872 -19.10 -8.87 27.50
N LEU A 873 -18.29 -8.13 26.74
CA LEU A 873 -18.01 -8.48 25.34
C LEU A 873 -17.36 -9.87 25.21
N ARG A 874 -16.70 -10.38 26.26
CA ARG A 874 -16.20 -11.77 26.29
C ARG A 874 -17.33 -12.79 26.30
N THR A 875 -18.44 -12.48 26.97
CA THR A 875 -19.65 -13.29 26.93
C THR A 875 -20.18 -13.36 25.50
N LEU A 876 -20.31 -12.21 24.82
CA LEU A 876 -20.81 -12.14 23.44
C LEU A 876 -19.90 -12.87 22.44
N ARG A 877 -18.58 -12.87 22.65
CA ARG A 877 -17.63 -13.61 21.80
C ARG A 877 -18.00 -15.09 21.65
N GLY A 878 -18.52 -15.73 22.70
CA GLY A 878 -18.96 -17.13 22.66
C GLY A 878 -20.17 -17.38 21.77
N PHE A 879 -20.96 -16.35 21.48
CA PHE A 879 -22.18 -16.43 20.66
C PHE A 879 -21.94 -16.11 19.19
N ILE A 880 -20.72 -15.76 18.77
CA ILE A 880 -20.42 -15.40 17.38
C ILE A 880 -20.60 -16.61 16.45
N ASP A 881 -21.42 -16.46 15.40
CA ASP A 881 -21.31 -17.30 14.20
C ASP A 881 -20.31 -16.66 13.24
N TRP A 882 -19.19 -17.34 13.02
CA TRP A 882 -18.11 -16.90 12.16
C TRP A 882 -18.37 -17.19 10.67
N SER A 883 -19.38 -17.99 10.32
CA SER A 883 -19.66 -18.32 8.91
C SER A 883 -19.92 -17.05 8.07
N PRO A 884 -20.78 -16.10 8.50
CA PRO A 884 -21.00 -14.89 7.72
C PRO A 884 -19.81 -13.91 7.76
N PHE A 885 -18.96 -13.99 8.79
CA PHE A 885 -17.68 -13.26 8.80
C PHE A 885 -16.79 -13.74 7.64
N PHE A 886 -16.65 -15.04 7.41
CA PHE A 886 -15.89 -15.51 6.24
C PHE A 886 -16.56 -15.15 4.91
N HIS A 887 -17.90 -15.17 4.86
CA HIS A 887 -18.62 -14.81 3.65
C HIS A 887 -18.45 -13.34 3.27
N SER A 888 -18.31 -12.42 4.23
CA SER A 888 -17.98 -11.01 3.95
C SER A 888 -16.59 -10.85 3.34
N TRP A 889 -15.72 -11.85 3.51
CA TRP A 889 -14.41 -11.95 2.90
C TRP A 889 -14.39 -12.89 1.66
N GLU A 890 -15.55 -13.14 1.05
CA GLU A 890 -15.74 -14.03 -0.11
C GLU A 890 -15.30 -15.49 0.08
N LEU A 891 -14.99 -15.90 1.31
CA LEU A 891 -14.69 -17.28 1.66
C LEU A 891 -16.00 -18.02 1.94
N ARG A 892 -16.51 -18.74 0.94
CA ARG A 892 -17.77 -19.52 1.05
C ARG A 892 -17.54 -20.84 1.77
N GLY A 893 -18.31 -21.11 2.81
CA GLY A 893 -18.17 -22.30 3.63
C GLY A 893 -18.96 -22.21 4.94
N ARG A 894 -18.69 -23.11 5.88
CA ARG A 894 -19.33 -23.13 7.21
C ARG A 894 -18.27 -23.17 8.30
N TRP A 895 -18.54 -22.45 9.39
CA TRP A 895 -17.75 -22.52 10.60
C TRP A 895 -18.20 -23.71 11.46
N ASN A 896 -17.25 -24.46 12.00
CA ASN A 896 -17.48 -25.47 13.01
C ASN A 896 -16.96 -24.96 14.36
N ARG A 897 -17.88 -24.72 15.31
CA ARG A 897 -17.54 -24.24 16.65
C ARG A 897 -16.80 -25.27 17.49
N GLU A 898 -17.08 -26.57 17.33
CA GLU A 898 -16.45 -27.64 18.13
C GLU A 898 -14.98 -27.78 17.80
N THR A 899 -14.64 -27.74 16.52
CA THR A 899 -13.25 -27.88 16.06
C THR A 899 -12.53 -26.54 15.97
N GLY A 900 -13.27 -25.42 16.01
CA GLY A 900 -12.70 -24.09 15.78
C GLY A 900 -12.13 -23.92 14.38
N THR A 901 -12.74 -24.58 13.38
CA THR A 901 -12.24 -24.57 11.99
C THR A 901 -13.33 -24.20 10.98
N PHE A 902 -12.89 -23.62 9.87
CA PHE A 902 -13.74 -23.31 8.72
C PHE A 902 -13.63 -24.43 7.68
N SER A 903 -14.77 -24.87 7.14
CA SER A 903 -14.83 -25.83 6.03
C SER A 903 -15.32 -25.11 4.77
N SER A 904 -14.48 -25.08 3.74
CA SER A 904 -14.77 -24.39 2.49
C SER A 904 -15.79 -25.16 1.63
N ALA A 905 -16.63 -24.43 0.91
CA ALA A 905 -17.62 -24.99 -0.01
C ALA A 905 -17.05 -25.29 -1.42
N LEU A 906 -15.76 -25.02 -1.64
CA LEU A 906 -15.08 -25.29 -2.91
C LEU A 906 -14.92 -26.79 -3.15
N GLN A 907 -15.07 -27.21 -4.41
CA GLN A 907 -15.00 -28.62 -4.81
C GLN A 907 -13.58 -29.09 -5.09
N ASP A 908 -12.72 -28.21 -5.59
CA ASP A 908 -11.32 -28.53 -5.90
C ASP A 908 -10.51 -28.60 -4.61
N GLU A 909 -9.82 -29.72 -4.39
CA GLU A 909 -9.15 -30.04 -3.12
C GLU A 909 -8.03 -29.04 -2.79
N THR A 910 -7.19 -28.70 -3.76
CA THR A 910 -6.07 -27.78 -3.55
C THR A 910 -6.57 -26.38 -3.21
N THR A 911 -7.51 -25.86 -4.00
CA THR A 911 -8.10 -24.54 -3.78
C THR A 911 -8.90 -24.49 -2.48
N ARG A 912 -9.55 -25.60 -2.10
CA ARG A 912 -10.27 -25.75 -0.83
C ARG A 912 -9.32 -25.65 0.37
N GLN A 913 -8.21 -26.40 0.35
CA GLN A 913 -7.20 -26.35 1.42
C GLN A 913 -6.57 -24.96 1.56
N GLU A 914 -6.27 -24.29 0.44
CA GLU A 914 -5.77 -22.92 0.46
C GLU A 914 -6.79 -21.93 1.06
N ALA A 915 -8.06 -22.03 0.67
CA ALA A 915 -9.14 -21.22 1.22
C ALA A 915 -9.27 -21.42 2.75
N GLU A 916 -9.21 -22.67 3.22
CA GLU A 916 -9.27 -23.01 4.64
C GLU A 916 -8.04 -22.48 5.41
N ALA A 917 -6.85 -22.56 4.83
CA ALA A 917 -5.64 -21.97 5.41
C ALA A 917 -5.70 -20.43 5.48
N GLN A 918 -6.25 -19.76 4.46
CA GLN A 918 -6.48 -18.32 4.51
C GLN A 918 -7.55 -17.95 5.53
N ALA A 919 -8.62 -18.75 5.65
CA ALA A 919 -9.64 -18.57 6.68
C ALA A 919 -9.05 -18.67 8.09
N ALA A 920 -8.15 -19.63 8.35
CA ALA A 920 -7.47 -19.78 9.64
C ALA A 920 -6.62 -18.55 10.00
N LYS A 921 -5.89 -17.98 9.03
CA LYS A 921 -5.11 -16.74 9.24
C LYS A 921 -6.01 -15.54 9.52
N LEU A 922 -7.06 -15.37 8.72
CA LEU A 922 -8.03 -14.29 8.89
C LEU A 922 -8.76 -14.40 10.25
N TYR A 923 -9.09 -15.61 10.69
CA TYR A 923 -9.67 -15.86 12.01
C TYR A 923 -8.72 -15.47 13.14
N ALA A 924 -7.44 -15.82 13.03
CA ALA A 924 -6.43 -15.43 14.01
C ALA A 924 -6.30 -13.89 14.10
N ASP A 925 -6.22 -13.21 12.96
CA ASP A 925 -6.15 -11.75 12.88
C ASP A 925 -7.41 -11.08 13.48
N ALA A 926 -8.60 -11.62 13.18
CA ALA A 926 -9.85 -11.13 13.74
C ALA A 926 -9.94 -11.32 15.26
N ASN A 927 -9.45 -12.44 15.79
CA ASN A 927 -9.42 -12.66 17.24
C ASN A 927 -8.41 -11.75 17.94
N LEU A 928 -7.26 -11.47 17.32
CA LEU A 928 -6.31 -10.49 17.85
C LEU A 928 -6.93 -9.09 17.97
N LEU A 929 -7.64 -8.64 16.92
CA LEU A 929 -8.34 -7.37 16.96
C LEU A 929 -9.50 -7.38 17.97
N LEU A 930 -10.24 -8.48 18.07
CA LEU A 930 -11.30 -8.65 19.06
C LEU A 930 -10.76 -8.61 20.49
N ASP A 931 -9.62 -9.24 20.76
CA ASP A 931 -8.95 -9.20 22.06
C ASP A 931 -8.58 -7.76 22.44
N ARG A 932 -8.06 -6.98 21.48
CA ARG A 932 -7.79 -5.55 21.65
C ARG A 932 -9.07 -4.76 21.94
N ILE A 933 -10.11 -4.95 21.13
CA ILE A 933 -11.41 -4.28 21.30
C ILE A 933 -11.96 -4.49 22.71
N ILE A 934 -11.88 -5.72 23.22
CA ILE A 934 -12.34 -6.07 24.56
C ILE A 934 -11.45 -5.42 25.63
N ALA A 935 -10.13 -5.54 25.49
CA ALA A 935 -9.17 -5.06 26.50
C ALA A 935 -9.15 -3.53 26.63
N GLU A 936 -9.24 -2.82 25.50
CA GLU A 936 -9.24 -1.36 25.44
C GLU A 936 -10.65 -0.76 25.53
N SER A 937 -11.70 -1.59 25.64
CA SER A 937 -13.10 -1.16 25.66
C SER A 937 -13.49 -0.30 24.43
N LEU A 938 -12.95 -0.64 23.26
CA LEU A 938 -13.16 0.14 22.03
C LEU A 938 -14.60 0.06 21.53
N PHE A 939 -15.29 -1.05 21.82
CA PHE A 939 -16.70 -1.22 21.50
C PHE A 939 -17.56 -1.17 22.76
N THR A 940 -18.79 -0.68 22.62
CA THR A 940 -19.82 -0.76 23.66
C THR A 940 -21.06 -1.44 23.08
N ALA A 941 -21.61 -2.41 23.79
CA ALA A 941 -22.82 -3.11 23.39
C ALA A 941 -24.01 -2.64 24.21
N ARG A 942 -25.08 -2.19 23.54
CA ARG A 942 -26.30 -1.70 24.19
C ARG A 942 -27.53 -2.38 23.61
N GLY A 943 -28.38 -2.89 24.48
CA GLY A 943 -29.58 -3.62 24.11
C GLY A 943 -30.78 -3.20 24.93
N VAL A 944 -31.96 -3.33 24.36
CA VAL A 944 -33.25 -3.22 25.04
C VAL A 944 -34.12 -4.37 24.59
N PHE A 945 -34.82 -5.00 25.53
CA PHE A 945 -35.86 -5.98 25.22
C PHE A 945 -37.06 -5.80 26.15
N GLY A 946 -38.21 -6.32 25.78
CA GLY A 946 -39.40 -6.22 26.61
C GLY A 946 -40.51 -7.16 26.20
N PHE A 947 -41.47 -7.34 27.09
CA PHE A 947 -42.65 -8.18 26.89
C PHE A 947 -43.93 -7.39 27.15
N PHE A 948 -44.93 -7.59 26.32
CA PHE A 948 -46.17 -6.83 26.35
C PHE A 948 -47.36 -7.77 26.18
N PRO A 949 -48.46 -7.56 26.95
CA PRO A 949 -49.71 -8.28 26.69
C PRO A 949 -50.17 -8.01 25.27
N ALA A 950 -50.51 -9.06 24.52
CA ALA A 950 -50.94 -8.95 23.14
C ALA A 950 -52.00 -9.99 22.76
N ASN A 951 -52.81 -9.67 21.77
CA ASN A 951 -53.74 -10.60 21.14
C ASN A 951 -53.82 -10.32 19.64
N SER A 952 -54.08 -11.36 18.84
CA SER A 952 -54.31 -11.17 17.41
C SER A 952 -55.75 -10.74 17.12
N THR A 953 -55.88 -9.87 16.12
CA THR A 953 -57.15 -9.41 15.55
C THR A 953 -57.03 -9.42 14.03
N GLY A 954 -57.61 -10.41 13.37
CA GLY A 954 -57.40 -10.64 11.93
C GLY A 954 -55.94 -11.02 11.64
N ASP A 955 -55.28 -10.28 10.75
CA ASP A 955 -53.85 -10.48 10.44
C ASP A 955 -52.93 -9.58 11.29
N ASP A 956 -53.45 -8.87 12.29
CA ASP A 956 -52.67 -7.94 13.12
C ASP A 956 -52.54 -8.40 14.56
N ILE A 957 -51.62 -7.77 15.28
CA ILE A 957 -51.33 -8.03 16.69
C ILE A 957 -51.55 -6.73 17.47
N GLU A 958 -52.62 -6.69 18.28
CA GLU A 958 -52.86 -5.60 19.22
C GLU A 958 -51.95 -5.78 20.43
N VAL A 959 -51.20 -4.73 20.78
CA VAL A 959 -50.35 -4.66 21.97
C VAL A 959 -51.00 -3.74 22.98
N TYR A 960 -51.18 -4.20 24.21
CA TYR A 960 -51.92 -3.47 25.24
C TYR A 960 -50.99 -2.75 26.22
N ALA A 961 -51.51 -1.71 26.87
CA ALA A 961 -50.76 -0.94 27.87
C ALA A 961 -50.39 -1.77 29.11
N ASP A 962 -51.27 -2.69 29.53
CA ASP A 962 -51.11 -3.52 30.71
C ASP A 962 -51.96 -4.81 30.61
N ALA A 963 -51.88 -5.65 31.65
CA ALA A 963 -52.55 -6.94 31.70
C ALA A 963 -54.10 -6.87 31.67
N SER A 964 -54.70 -5.70 31.90
CA SER A 964 -56.17 -5.51 31.79
C SER A 964 -56.66 -5.62 30.35
N ARG A 965 -55.79 -5.35 29.37
CA ARG A 965 -56.10 -5.35 27.93
C ARG A 965 -57.25 -4.41 27.54
N SER A 966 -57.46 -3.37 28.35
CA SER A 966 -58.53 -2.38 28.14
C SER A 966 -58.14 -1.27 27.15
N GLN A 967 -56.85 -0.94 27.07
CA GLN A 967 -56.30 0.08 26.17
C GLN A 967 -55.24 -0.52 25.26
N VAL A 968 -55.47 -0.43 23.95
CA VAL A 968 -54.46 -0.75 22.93
C VAL A 968 -53.41 0.36 22.94
N ARG A 969 -52.15 -0.01 23.14
CA ARG A 969 -50.99 0.89 23.12
C ARG A 969 -50.46 1.06 21.70
N THR A 970 -50.36 -0.02 20.95
CA THR A 970 -49.94 -0.02 19.54
C THR A 970 -50.42 -1.29 18.84
N VAL A 971 -50.26 -1.36 17.51
CA VAL A 971 -50.61 -2.51 16.69
C VAL A 971 -49.42 -2.84 15.78
N PHE A 972 -49.01 -4.11 15.74
CA PHE A 972 -48.09 -4.59 14.71
C PHE A 972 -48.89 -5.17 13.56
N HIS A 973 -48.58 -4.71 12.34
CA HIS A 973 -49.34 -5.05 11.16
C HIS A 973 -48.68 -6.16 10.36
N THR A 974 -49.26 -7.36 10.33
CA THR A 974 -48.64 -8.51 9.66
C THR A 974 -49.26 -8.79 8.29
N LEU A 975 -48.48 -9.49 7.47
CA LEU A 975 -48.86 -9.92 6.13
C LEU A 975 -49.02 -11.45 6.09
N ARG A 976 -49.87 -11.91 5.18
CA ARG A 976 -50.30 -13.30 5.02
C ARG A 976 -49.85 -13.85 3.66
N GLN A 977 -49.43 -15.10 3.61
CA GLN A 977 -49.13 -15.75 2.34
C GLN A 977 -50.40 -15.93 1.49
N GLN A 978 -50.40 -15.55 0.20
CA GLN A 978 -51.55 -15.75 -0.71
C GLN A 978 -51.33 -16.86 -1.77
N GLN A 979 -50.23 -17.62 -1.67
CA GLN A 979 -49.96 -18.70 -2.61
C GLN A 979 -50.92 -19.87 -2.44
N ILE A 980 -51.33 -20.50 -3.55
CA ILE A 980 -52.09 -21.76 -3.51
C ILE A 980 -51.17 -22.88 -3.03
N LYS A 981 -51.47 -23.44 -1.86
CA LYS A 981 -50.75 -24.57 -1.25
C LYS A 981 -51.65 -25.78 -1.10
N LYS A 982 -51.05 -26.97 -1.22
CA LYS A 982 -51.73 -28.24 -0.95
C LYS A 982 -51.47 -28.63 0.51
N ASP A 983 -52.55 -28.82 1.27
CA ASP A 983 -52.55 -29.36 2.64
C ASP A 983 -51.65 -28.60 3.65
N LYS A 984 -51.37 -27.31 3.40
CA LYS A 984 -50.61 -26.44 4.29
C LYS A 984 -51.33 -25.10 4.52
N PRO A 985 -51.26 -24.52 5.72
CA PRO A 985 -51.79 -23.19 5.98
C PRO A 985 -51.10 -22.08 5.18
N ASN A 986 -51.84 -21.00 5.03
CA ASN A 986 -51.38 -19.72 4.55
C ASN A 986 -51.03 -18.85 5.77
N PHE A 987 -49.77 -18.89 6.19
CA PHE A 987 -49.32 -18.30 7.44
C PHE A 987 -49.30 -16.76 7.40
N ALA A 988 -49.63 -16.17 8.54
CA ALA A 988 -49.31 -14.81 8.95
C ALA A 988 -48.67 -14.84 10.36
N LEU A 989 -47.85 -13.85 10.72
CA LEU A 989 -47.19 -13.85 12.04
C LEU A 989 -48.20 -13.71 13.19
N SER A 990 -49.33 -13.03 12.94
CA SER A 990 -50.44 -12.93 13.89
C SER A 990 -51.04 -14.28 14.27
N ASP A 991 -50.89 -15.32 13.45
CA ASP A 991 -51.42 -16.67 13.71
C ASP A 991 -50.75 -17.33 14.93
N TYR A 992 -49.57 -16.85 15.35
CA TYR A 992 -48.84 -17.35 16.51
C TYR A 992 -49.18 -16.63 17.81
N ILE A 993 -50.18 -15.74 17.81
CA ILE A 993 -50.66 -15.04 19.00
C ILE A 993 -52.15 -15.35 19.20
N ALA A 994 -52.55 -15.64 20.43
CA ALA A 994 -53.92 -16.01 20.75
C ALA A 994 -54.92 -14.94 20.26
N PRO A 995 -55.93 -15.31 19.46
CA PRO A 995 -56.97 -14.40 19.00
C PRO A 995 -57.71 -13.77 20.16
N LYS A 996 -58.05 -12.48 20.04
CA LYS A 996 -58.86 -11.77 21.04
C LYS A 996 -60.19 -12.47 21.33
N SER A 997 -60.77 -13.12 20.31
CA SER A 997 -61.99 -13.91 20.41
C SER A 997 -61.86 -15.19 21.26
N SER A 998 -60.63 -15.70 21.45
CA SER A 998 -60.39 -16.89 22.28
C SER A 998 -60.53 -16.61 23.78
N GLY A 999 -60.45 -15.34 24.19
CA GLY A 999 -60.43 -14.94 25.60
C GLY A 999 -59.15 -15.35 26.36
N ARG A 1000 -58.16 -15.93 25.67
CA ARG A 1000 -56.89 -16.34 26.27
C ARG A 1000 -55.90 -15.16 26.31
N PRO A 1001 -55.23 -14.92 27.45
CA PRO A 1001 -54.15 -13.94 27.50
C PRO A 1001 -52.90 -14.49 26.81
N ASP A 1002 -52.31 -13.69 25.93
CA ASP A 1002 -51.03 -13.98 25.27
C ASP A 1002 -50.12 -12.74 25.28
N PHE A 1003 -48.88 -12.89 24.82
CA PHE A 1003 -47.83 -11.88 24.92
C PHE A 1003 -47.02 -11.82 23.64
N ILE A 1004 -46.46 -10.66 23.36
CA ILE A 1004 -45.45 -10.46 22.34
C ILE A 1004 -44.22 -9.82 22.99
N GLY A 1005 -43.03 -10.19 22.53
CA GLY A 1005 -41.81 -9.53 22.93
C GLY A 1005 -41.21 -8.72 21.79
N GLY A 1006 -40.26 -7.84 22.13
CA GLY A 1006 -39.47 -7.12 21.14
C GLY A 1006 -38.07 -6.83 21.68
N PHE A 1007 -37.11 -6.66 20.77
CA PHE A 1007 -35.76 -6.27 21.14
C PHE A 1007 -35.10 -5.35 20.11
N THR A 1008 -34.08 -4.63 20.57
CA THR A 1008 -33.08 -3.98 19.71
C THR A 1008 -31.72 -4.02 20.40
N VAL A 1009 -30.68 -4.39 19.66
CA VAL A 1009 -29.28 -4.37 20.10
C VAL A 1009 -28.43 -3.56 19.11
N GLY A 1010 -27.38 -2.92 19.61
CA GLY A 1010 -26.43 -2.18 18.81
C GLY A 1010 -25.01 -2.25 19.38
N ILE A 1011 -24.03 -2.30 18.49
CA ILE A 1011 -22.60 -2.20 18.81
C ILE A 1011 -22.11 -0.82 18.38
N HIS A 1012 -21.58 -0.05 19.33
CA HIS A 1012 -21.02 1.29 19.11
C HIS A 1012 -19.48 1.22 19.12
N GLY A 1013 -18.80 2.11 18.40
CA GLY A 1013 -17.34 2.15 18.30
C GLY A 1013 -16.76 1.51 17.03
N GLY A 1014 -17.55 0.71 16.30
CA GLY A 1014 -17.13 0.01 15.09
C GLY A 1014 -16.72 0.97 13.96
N ASP A 1015 -17.54 1.97 13.68
CA ASP A 1015 -17.28 2.96 12.63
C ASP A 1015 -16.12 3.89 12.99
N GLU A 1016 -16.00 4.26 14.26
CA GLU A 1016 -14.90 5.08 14.76
C GLU A 1016 -13.56 4.37 14.62
N LEU A 1017 -13.48 3.10 15.05
CA LEU A 1017 -12.27 2.30 14.93
C LEU A 1017 -11.92 2.02 13.46
N ALA A 1018 -12.92 1.78 12.61
CA ALA A 1018 -12.69 1.60 11.18
C ALA A 1018 -12.13 2.88 10.52
N LYS A 1019 -12.65 4.06 10.88
CA LYS A 1019 -12.12 5.36 10.39
C LYS A 1019 -10.69 5.60 10.85
N GLU A 1020 -10.33 5.20 12.07
CA GLU A 1020 -8.94 5.27 12.56
C GLU A 1020 -8.01 4.44 11.67
N TYR A 1021 -8.40 3.21 11.35
CA TYR A 1021 -7.63 2.35 10.44
C TYR A 1021 -7.59 2.87 9.01
N GLU A 1022 -8.69 3.40 8.48
CA GLU A 1022 -8.74 4.03 7.14
C GLU A 1022 -7.79 5.23 7.06
N ALA A 1023 -7.77 6.08 8.09
CA ALA A 1023 -6.84 7.22 8.20
C ALA A 1023 -5.38 6.75 8.30
N ALA A 1024 -5.13 5.59 8.91
CA ALA A 1024 -3.81 4.94 8.96
C ALA A 1024 -3.47 4.14 7.69
N HIS A 1025 -4.27 4.25 6.62
CA HIS A 1025 -4.12 3.50 5.37
C HIS A 1025 -4.15 1.97 5.55
N ASP A 1026 -4.90 1.48 6.53
CA ASP A 1026 -5.09 0.06 6.84
C ASP A 1026 -6.53 -0.40 6.54
N PRO A 1027 -6.89 -0.58 5.25
CA PRO A 1027 -8.22 -1.05 4.89
C PRO A 1027 -8.50 -2.48 5.39
N TYR A 1028 -7.46 -3.26 5.69
CA TYR A 1028 -7.62 -4.63 6.17
C TYR A 1028 -8.24 -4.65 7.56
N ASN A 1029 -7.64 -3.94 8.51
CA ASN A 1029 -8.16 -3.86 9.87
C ASN A 1029 -9.45 -3.03 9.95
N ALA A 1030 -9.65 -2.04 9.07
CA ALA A 1030 -10.92 -1.32 8.97
C ALA A 1030 -12.10 -2.26 8.64
N ILE A 1031 -11.92 -3.16 7.66
CA ILE A 1031 -12.96 -4.14 7.29
C ILE A 1031 -13.15 -5.17 8.41
N ILE A 1032 -12.07 -5.65 9.06
CA ILE A 1032 -12.21 -6.57 10.20
C ILE A 1032 -12.97 -5.90 11.34
N ALA A 1033 -12.69 -4.64 11.69
CA ALA A 1033 -13.38 -3.92 12.75
C ALA A 1033 -14.90 -3.84 12.50
N LYS A 1034 -15.32 -3.45 11.29
CA LYS A 1034 -16.74 -3.42 10.90
C LYS A 1034 -17.37 -4.81 10.94
N ALA A 1035 -16.69 -5.81 10.37
CA ALA A 1035 -17.20 -7.18 10.36
C ALA A 1035 -17.33 -7.76 11.77
N LEU A 1036 -16.40 -7.46 12.69
CA LEU A 1036 -16.48 -7.86 14.10
C LEU A 1036 -17.63 -7.16 14.83
N ALA A 1037 -17.86 -5.86 14.57
CA ALA A 1037 -19.00 -5.15 15.13
C ALA A 1037 -20.32 -5.81 14.70
N ASP A 1038 -20.47 -6.16 13.42
CA ASP A 1038 -21.64 -6.90 12.91
C ASP A 1038 -21.78 -8.28 13.57
N ARG A 1039 -20.66 -9.02 13.70
CA ARG A 1039 -20.67 -10.32 14.37
C ARG A 1039 -21.09 -10.22 15.84
N LEU A 1040 -20.63 -9.19 16.55
CA LEU A 1040 -21.01 -8.94 17.93
C LEU A 1040 -22.48 -8.50 18.04
N ALA A 1041 -23.02 -7.75 17.08
CA ALA A 1041 -24.44 -7.37 17.07
C ALA A 1041 -25.35 -8.60 16.94
N GLU A 1042 -25.02 -9.52 16.02
CA GLU A 1042 -25.75 -10.79 15.86
C GLU A 1042 -25.57 -11.71 17.07
N ALA A 1043 -24.36 -11.81 17.61
CA ALA A 1043 -24.09 -12.55 18.83
C ALA A 1043 -24.89 -11.99 20.02
N PHE A 1044 -25.06 -10.67 20.08
CA PHE A 1044 -25.87 -10.01 21.10
C PHE A 1044 -27.36 -10.29 20.90
N ALA A 1045 -27.86 -10.31 19.67
CA ALA A 1045 -29.24 -10.71 19.38
C ALA A 1045 -29.51 -12.15 19.82
N GLU A 1046 -28.57 -13.07 19.59
CA GLU A 1046 -28.69 -14.47 20.02
C GLU A 1046 -28.68 -14.59 21.55
N TYR A 1047 -27.71 -13.93 22.21
CA TYR A 1047 -27.62 -13.90 23.66
C TYR A 1047 -28.89 -13.31 24.29
N LEU A 1048 -29.37 -12.18 23.77
CA LEU A 1048 -30.56 -11.52 24.29
C LEU A 1048 -31.83 -12.34 24.03
N HIS A 1049 -31.90 -13.05 22.91
CA HIS A 1049 -32.99 -14.00 22.68
C HIS A 1049 -32.98 -15.11 23.72
N GLN A 1050 -31.82 -15.71 24.03
CA GLN A 1050 -31.71 -16.70 25.09
C GLN A 1050 -32.18 -16.13 26.46
N GLN A 1051 -31.71 -14.93 26.83
CA GLN A 1051 -32.17 -14.26 28.05
C GLN A 1051 -33.68 -14.00 28.02
N ALA A 1052 -34.24 -13.64 26.87
CA ALA A 1052 -35.67 -13.45 26.71
C ALA A 1052 -36.45 -14.75 26.89
N ARG A 1053 -35.97 -15.90 26.40
CA ARG A 1053 -36.62 -17.20 26.60
C ARG A 1053 -36.63 -17.62 28.08
N PHE A 1054 -35.52 -17.38 28.79
CA PHE A 1054 -35.45 -17.57 30.24
C PHE A 1054 -36.41 -16.65 31.00
N ALA A 1055 -36.40 -15.36 30.68
CA ALA A 1055 -37.27 -14.38 31.32
C ALA A 1055 -38.76 -14.59 30.99
N TRP A 1056 -39.07 -15.15 29.82
CA TRP A 1056 -40.43 -15.50 29.44
C TRP A 1056 -40.87 -16.85 30.06
N GLY A 1057 -39.91 -17.66 30.53
CA GLY A 1057 -40.19 -18.85 31.33
C GLY A 1057 -40.55 -20.10 30.53
N TYR A 1058 -40.29 -20.12 29.22
CA TYR A 1058 -40.49 -21.31 28.37
C TYR A 1058 -39.19 -22.05 28.01
N GLU A 1059 -38.07 -21.64 28.59
CA GLU A 1059 -36.79 -22.36 28.61
C GLU A 1059 -36.14 -22.16 29.98
N GLN A 1060 -35.53 -23.20 30.55
CA GLN A 1060 -34.77 -23.11 31.79
C GLN A 1060 -33.26 -23.00 31.50
N PRO A 1061 -32.47 -22.28 32.33
CA PRO A 1061 -31.02 -22.21 32.16
C PRO A 1061 -30.37 -23.61 32.16
N GLY A 1062 -29.66 -23.92 31.07
CA GLY A 1062 -28.98 -25.21 30.88
C GLY A 1062 -29.87 -26.33 30.31
N GLU A 1063 -31.11 -26.03 29.91
CA GLU A 1063 -32.00 -27.00 29.24
C GLU A 1063 -31.52 -27.38 27.84
N LEU A 1064 -31.00 -26.40 27.08
CA LEU A 1064 -30.46 -26.60 25.74
C LEU A 1064 -28.94 -26.68 25.76
N SER A 1065 -28.39 -27.57 24.93
CA SER A 1065 -26.96 -27.63 24.66
C SER A 1065 -26.52 -26.51 23.69
N ASP A 1066 -25.23 -26.20 23.65
CA ASP A 1066 -24.68 -25.26 22.66
C ASP A 1066 -24.98 -25.70 21.22
N GLU A 1067 -25.02 -27.02 20.96
CA GLU A 1067 -25.36 -27.59 19.65
C GLU A 1067 -26.83 -27.30 19.28
N ASP A 1068 -27.74 -27.36 20.26
CA ASP A 1068 -29.15 -27.05 20.04
C ASP A 1068 -29.36 -25.55 19.78
N LEU A 1069 -28.61 -24.67 20.45
CA LEU A 1069 -28.61 -23.23 20.17
C LEU A 1069 -28.12 -22.94 18.75
N ILE A 1070 -27.00 -23.57 18.32
CA ILE A 1070 -26.44 -23.40 16.96
C ILE A 1070 -27.43 -23.88 15.88
N LYS A 1071 -28.17 -24.96 16.15
CA LYS A 1071 -29.16 -25.52 15.22
C LYS A 1071 -30.54 -24.86 15.33
N GLU A 1072 -30.65 -23.79 16.12
CA GLU A 1072 -31.90 -23.08 16.42
C GLU A 1072 -33.02 -24.01 16.92
N ARG A 1073 -32.67 -25.06 17.67
CA ARG A 1073 -33.60 -26.05 18.24
C ARG A 1073 -34.24 -25.58 19.55
N TYR A 1074 -34.53 -24.29 19.64
CA TYR A 1074 -35.28 -23.70 20.75
C TYR A 1074 -36.73 -23.47 20.34
N ARG A 1075 -37.61 -23.36 21.35
CA ARG A 1075 -39.00 -22.91 21.17
C ARG A 1075 -39.01 -21.41 20.84
N GLY A 1076 -39.87 -21.01 19.90
CA GLY A 1076 -40.09 -19.61 19.56
C GLY A 1076 -39.18 -19.05 18.46
N ILE A 1077 -39.55 -17.88 17.94
CA ILE A 1077 -38.83 -17.20 16.86
C ILE A 1077 -38.64 -15.71 17.16
N ARG A 1078 -37.71 -15.08 16.45
CA ARG A 1078 -37.35 -13.65 16.60
C ARG A 1078 -37.42 -12.82 15.30
N PRO A 1079 -38.52 -12.87 14.50
CA PRO A 1079 -38.59 -12.22 13.19
C PRO A 1079 -38.35 -10.71 13.23
N ALA A 1080 -37.52 -10.25 12.30
CA ALA A 1080 -37.16 -8.84 12.13
C ALA A 1080 -37.92 -8.21 10.96
N PRO A 1081 -38.47 -7.00 11.10
CA PRO A 1081 -39.06 -6.26 9.97
C PRO A 1081 -38.06 -6.00 8.83
N GLY A 1082 -38.47 -6.30 7.60
CA GLY A 1082 -37.65 -6.31 6.39
C GLY A 1082 -37.26 -7.73 5.92
N TYR A 1083 -37.34 -8.73 6.81
CA TYR A 1083 -37.12 -10.13 6.42
C TYR A 1083 -38.35 -10.71 5.72
N PRO A 1084 -38.22 -11.82 4.98
CA PRO A 1084 -39.33 -12.40 4.22
C PRO A 1084 -40.60 -12.73 5.04
N ALA A 1085 -40.47 -13.00 6.35
CA ALA A 1085 -41.61 -13.25 7.23
C ALA A 1085 -42.41 -11.99 7.56
N GLN A 1086 -41.76 -10.83 7.56
CA GLN A 1086 -42.38 -9.52 7.76
C GLN A 1086 -41.67 -8.49 6.88
N PRO A 1087 -42.01 -8.40 5.58
CA PRO A 1087 -41.21 -7.62 4.63
C PRO A 1087 -41.30 -6.10 4.79
N ASP A 1088 -42.31 -5.57 5.47
CA ASP A 1088 -42.45 -4.14 5.66
C ASP A 1088 -41.40 -3.61 6.66
N HIS A 1089 -40.49 -2.79 6.15
CA HIS A 1089 -39.42 -2.19 6.95
C HIS A 1089 -39.91 -1.17 7.99
N THR A 1090 -41.08 -0.56 7.78
CA THR A 1090 -41.59 0.53 8.61
C THR A 1090 -42.15 0.07 9.95
N GLU A 1091 -42.44 -1.22 10.12
CA GLU A 1091 -42.81 -1.82 11.41
C GLU A 1091 -41.70 -1.65 12.46
N LYS A 1092 -40.45 -1.38 12.04
CA LYS A 1092 -39.36 -0.99 12.96
C LYS A 1092 -39.70 0.28 13.73
N ARG A 1093 -40.40 1.24 13.12
CA ARG A 1093 -40.80 2.48 13.81
C ARG A 1093 -41.66 2.16 15.03
N ILE A 1094 -42.66 1.31 14.83
CA ILE A 1094 -43.56 0.86 15.90
C ILE A 1094 -42.78 0.14 17.00
N LEU A 1095 -41.83 -0.72 16.62
CA LEU A 1095 -40.96 -1.42 17.56
C LEU A 1095 -40.06 -0.45 18.35
N PHE A 1096 -39.46 0.52 17.68
CA PHE A 1096 -38.57 1.51 18.30
C PHE A 1096 -39.33 2.39 19.30
N ASP A 1097 -40.53 2.84 18.94
CA ASP A 1097 -41.38 3.64 19.81
C ASP A 1097 -41.90 2.82 21.01
N LEU A 1098 -42.24 1.54 20.80
CA LEU A 1098 -42.68 0.64 21.86
C LEU A 1098 -41.60 0.39 22.91
N LEU A 1099 -40.35 0.18 22.46
CA LEU A 1099 -39.20 -0.13 23.31
C LEU A 1099 -38.45 1.11 23.83
N ASN A 1100 -38.79 2.31 23.35
CA ASN A 1100 -38.00 3.52 23.54
C ASN A 1100 -36.52 3.30 23.15
N THR A 1101 -36.30 2.71 21.97
CA THR A 1101 -35.01 2.19 21.53
C THR A 1101 -33.93 3.26 21.50
N THR A 1102 -34.18 4.39 20.84
CA THR A 1102 -33.16 5.43 20.62
C THR A 1102 -32.63 6.00 21.93
N GLU A 1103 -33.48 6.27 22.92
CA GLU A 1103 -33.03 6.75 24.23
C GLU A 1103 -32.32 5.66 25.03
N SER A 1104 -32.76 4.41 24.90
CA SER A 1104 -32.25 3.28 25.69
C SER A 1104 -30.89 2.76 25.20
N THR A 1105 -30.71 2.69 23.89
CA THR A 1105 -29.53 2.08 23.25
C THR A 1105 -28.67 3.09 22.50
N GLY A 1106 -29.23 4.18 21.97
CA GLY A 1106 -28.56 5.06 21.02
C GLY A 1106 -28.60 4.57 19.58
N VAL A 1107 -29.37 3.51 19.29
CA VAL A 1107 -29.65 3.07 17.91
C VAL A 1107 -30.77 3.93 17.32
N GLU A 1108 -30.55 4.45 16.13
CA GLU A 1108 -31.47 5.34 15.41
C GLU A 1108 -31.98 4.71 14.11
N LEU A 1109 -33.15 5.13 13.63
CA LEU A 1109 -33.67 4.75 12.32
C LEU A 1109 -33.48 5.87 11.31
N THR A 1110 -32.90 5.54 10.16
CA THR A 1110 -32.84 6.44 9.00
C THR A 1110 -34.23 6.61 8.37
N GLU A 1111 -34.34 7.51 7.38
CA GLU A 1111 -35.58 7.72 6.61
C GLU A 1111 -36.03 6.46 5.83
N SER A 1112 -35.10 5.58 5.47
CA SER A 1112 -35.35 4.29 4.82
C SER A 1112 -35.54 3.13 5.81
N MET A 1113 -35.56 3.43 7.12
CA MET A 1113 -35.65 2.44 8.21
C MET A 1113 -34.44 1.49 8.29
N ALA A 1114 -33.26 1.92 7.83
CA ALA A 1114 -31.99 1.32 8.23
C ALA A 1114 -31.66 1.73 9.67
N MET A 1115 -30.90 0.90 10.39
CA MET A 1115 -30.47 1.20 11.76
C MET A 1115 -29.06 1.80 11.75
N HIS A 1116 -28.82 2.79 12.60
CA HIS A 1116 -27.50 3.39 12.83
C HIS A 1116 -27.15 3.31 14.34
N PRO A 1117 -25.96 2.81 14.73
CA PRO A 1117 -24.89 2.28 13.88
C PRO A 1117 -25.34 1.06 13.06
N GLY A 1118 -24.67 0.80 11.93
CA GLY A 1118 -25.04 -0.29 11.00
C GLY A 1118 -25.00 -1.67 11.66
N SER A 1119 -24.09 -1.86 12.63
CA SER A 1119 -23.99 -3.06 13.46
C SER A 1119 -25.08 -3.11 14.54
N ALA A 1120 -26.33 -3.28 14.11
CA ALA A 1120 -27.51 -3.35 14.96
C ALA A 1120 -28.51 -4.40 14.46
N VAL A 1121 -29.26 -4.98 15.40
CA VAL A 1121 -30.29 -6.00 15.12
C VAL A 1121 -31.55 -5.68 15.95
N SER A 1122 -32.72 -5.79 15.34
CA SER A 1122 -34.01 -5.60 16.02
C SER A 1122 -35.03 -6.62 15.53
N GLY A 1123 -35.96 -7.02 16.39
CA GLY A 1123 -37.03 -7.93 15.99
C GLY A 1123 -38.09 -8.12 17.07
N LEU A 1124 -39.10 -8.93 16.74
CA LEU A 1124 -40.19 -9.33 17.61
C LEU A 1124 -39.99 -10.75 18.08
N TYR A 1125 -40.33 -11.04 19.34
CA TYR A 1125 -40.27 -12.39 19.90
C TYR A 1125 -41.66 -13.03 19.93
N PHE A 1126 -41.74 -14.28 19.50
CA PHE A 1126 -42.94 -15.12 19.55
C PHE A 1126 -42.62 -16.39 20.33
N SER A 1127 -43.49 -16.74 21.29
CA SER A 1127 -43.30 -17.89 22.18
C SER A 1127 -44.12 -19.12 21.80
N HIS A 1128 -44.98 -19.05 20.78
CA HIS A 1128 -45.81 -20.19 20.37
C HIS A 1128 -44.91 -21.36 19.92
N PRO A 1129 -45.14 -22.61 20.37
CA PRO A 1129 -44.25 -23.74 20.07
C PRO A 1129 -44.20 -24.10 18.59
N ASP A 1130 -45.30 -23.91 17.85
CA ASP A 1130 -45.33 -24.14 16.39
C ASP A 1130 -44.87 -22.94 15.55
N SER A 1131 -44.41 -21.86 16.21
CA SER A 1131 -43.89 -20.70 15.48
C SER A 1131 -42.61 -21.06 14.74
N HIS A 1132 -42.54 -20.70 13.46
CA HIS A 1132 -41.39 -20.93 12.62
C HIS A 1132 -41.29 -19.82 11.56
N TYR A 1133 -40.09 -19.62 11.00
CA TYR A 1133 -39.91 -18.68 9.91
C TYR A 1133 -40.57 -19.18 8.62
N PHE A 1134 -41.34 -18.32 7.98
CA PHE A 1134 -41.90 -18.54 6.65
C PHE A 1134 -41.65 -17.33 5.76
N GLY A 1135 -41.61 -17.53 4.44
CA GLY A 1135 -41.44 -16.44 3.48
C GLY A 1135 -42.76 -16.00 2.88
N ILE A 1136 -43.06 -14.71 2.97
CA ILE A 1136 -43.90 -14.02 2.00
C ILE A 1136 -43.07 -13.90 0.73
N SER A 1137 -43.70 -14.04 -0.43
CA SER A 1137 -42.96 -14.07 -1.71
C SER A 1137 -43.71 -13.33 -2.80
N VAL A 1138 -45.04 -13.39 -2.79
CA VAL A 1138 -45.91 -12.66 -3.71
C VAL A 1138 -47.17 -12.23 -2.96
N LEU A 1139 -47.53 -10.94 -3.07
CA LEU A 1139 -48.73 -10.32 -2.52
C LEU A 1139 -49.71 -9.94 -3.63
N GLY A 1140 -50.99 -10.24 -3.43
CA GLY A 1140 -52.11 -9.82 -4.26
C GLY A 1140 -52.52 -8.38 -3.95
N LYS A 1141 -53.14 -7.70 -4.92
CA LYS A 1141 -53.53 -6.29 -4.79
C LYS A 1141 -54.54 -6.06 -3.67
N ASP A 1142 -55.48 -6.99 -3.52
CA ASP A 1142 -56.49 -6.99 -2.46
C ASP A 1142 -55.88 -6.95 -1.05
N GLN A 1143 -54.78 -7.67 -0.81
CA GLN A 1143 -54.06 -7.62 0.45
C GLN A 1143 -53.31 -6.30 0.66
N VAL A 1144 -52.72 -5.74 -0.39
CA VAL A 1144 -52.00 -4.46 -0.27
C VAL A 1144 -52.97 -3.31 0.02
N GLU A 1145 -54.16 -3.31 -0.60
CA GLU A 1145 -55.24 -2.37 -0.31
C GLU A 1145 -55.73 -2.49 1.15
N ASP A 1146 -56.01 -3.71 1.61
CA ASP A 1146 -56.39 -3.99 3.01
C ASP A 1146 -55.28 -3.57 3.99
N TYR A 1147 -54.01 -3.88 3.68
CA TYR A 1147 -52.87 -3.51 4.52
C TYR A 1147 -52.68 -1.98 4.61
N ALA A 1148 -52.77 -1.28 3.47
CA ALA A 1148 -52.69 0.18 3.43
C ALA A 1148 -53.78 0.81 4.31
N GLN A 1149 -55.02 0.30 4.22
CA GLN A 1149 -56.11 0.77 5.07
C GLN A 1149 -55.86 0.52 6.55
N ARG A 1150 -55.43 -0.70 6.93
CA ARG A 1150 -55.19 -1.08 8.34
C ARG A 1150 -54.11 -0.21 9.00
N LYS A 1151 -53.13 0.22 8.20
CA LYS A 1151 -51.99 1.01 8.65
C LYS A 1151 -52.16 2.52 8.49
N GLY A 1152 -53.26 2.96 7.88
CA GLY A 1152 -53.51 4.37 7.59
C GLY A 1152 -52.57 4.96 6.54
N MET A 1153 -52.07 4.14 5.62
CA MET A 1153 -51.22 4.54 4.50
C MET A 1153 -52.05 4.63 3.21
N THR A 1154 -51.55 5.40 2.26
CA THR A 1154 -52.05 5.33 0.88
C THR A 1154 -51.62 4.02 0.21
N LEU A 1155 -52.35 3.61 -0.83
CA LEU A 1155 -51.98 2.42 -1.61
C LEU A 1155 -50.57 2.57 -2.21
N ASP A 1156 -50.26 3.73 -2.78
CA ASP A 1156 -48.95 4.02 -3.39
C ASP A 1156 -47.80 3.91 -2.37
N GLU A 1157 -48.00 4.38 -1.13
CA GLU A 1157 -47.01 4.22 -0.06
C GLU A 1157 -46.79 2.75 0.30
N ALA A 1158 -47.86 1.96 0.43
CA ALA A 1158 -47.75 0.53 0.71
C ALA A 1158 -47.08 -0.22 -0.44
N GLU A 1159 -47.44 0.09 -1.69
CA GLU A 1159 -46.82 -0.47 -2.90
C GLU A 1159 -45.33 -0.13 -2.99
N ARG A 1160 -44.92 1.07 -2.55
CA ARG A 1160 -43.51 1.47 -2.49
C ARG A 1160 -42.73 0.58 -1.52
N TRP A 1161 -43.15 0.46 -0.27
CA TRP A 1161 -42.44 -0.33 0.74
C TRP A 1161 -42.47 -1.84 0.46
N LEU A 1162 -43.53 -2.34 -0.16
CA LEU A 1162 -43.72 -3.75 -0.47
C LEU A 1162 -43.34 -4.11 -1.92
N GLY A 1163 -42.78 -3.16 -2.68
CA GLY A 1163 -42.51 -3.27 -4.12
C GLY A 1163 -41.88 -4.60 -4.57
N PRO A 1164 -40.81 -5.10 -3.91
CA PRO A 1164 -40.18 -6.38 -4.27
C PRO A 1164 -41.09 -7.61 -4.16
N TRP A 1165 -42.20 -7.49 -3.43
CA TRP A 1165 -43.10 -8.59 -3.07
C TRP A 1165 -44.43 -8.53 -3.84
N LEU A 1166 -44.67 -7.52 -4.68
CA LEU A 1166 -45.95 -7.35 -5.39
C LEU A 1166 -46.12 -8.35 -6.54
N GLY A 1167 -47.27 -9.01 -6.57
CA GLY A 1167 -47.65 -10.01 -7.57
C GLY A 1167 -48.27 -9.48 -8.85
N TYR A 1168 -48.59 -8.20 -8.91
CA TYR A 1168 -49.31 -7.55 -10.02
C TYR A 1168 -48.50 -6.46 -10.72
#